data_AF-A0AAD7ZDZ2-F1
#
_entry.id   AF-A0AAD7ZDZ2-F1
#
_cell.length_a   1.000
_cell.length_b   1.000
_cell.length_c   1.000
_cell.angle_alpha   90.00
_cell.angle_beta   90.00
_cell.angle_gamma   90.00
#
_symmetry.space_group_name_H-M   'P 1'
#
loop_
_entity.id
_entity.type
_entity.pdbx_description
1 polymer ?
#
loop_
_entity_poly.entity_id
_entity_poly.type
_entity_poly.pdbx_seq_one_letter_code
_entity_poly.pdbx_strand_id
1 'polypeptide(L)'
;MFACLEIDYEEADTDPTGEAAHKTQQTLTFYELDLGLNHVVRKYSEPLEEHANFLVSVPGGNDGPSGVLICSENYLTYKNLGDQHDIRCPIPQEKNNDLDDPERGMIFVCSATHKTKSMFFFLAQTEQGDIFKITLETDEDMVTEIKLKYFDTVPVASAMCVMKTGFLFVASEFWKPDEYYLYQIAHLGDDDDEPEFSSAMPLEEGDTFFFAPRPLRNLVLVDELDSLSPILACQVADLANEDTPQLYMLCGRGPRSSVRVLRHGLEVSEMAVSELPGNPNAVWTVKRRIDEEYDAYIIVSFVNATLVLSIGETVEEVTDSGFLGTTPTLSCSALGEDALVQVYPDGIRHIRADKRVNEWKTPGKKTIVKCAVNQRQVVIALTGGELVYFEMDPTGQLNEYTERKEMPSEAVCMALANVPVGEQRSRFLAVGLADNTVRIISLDPSDCLSPLSMQALPAAAESLCIVEMGAGEAGSDGEPGTTGSLYLNIGLQNGVLLRTVLDQVTGDLADTRTRYLGSRPVKLFRIRMQGSEAVLAMSSRSWLSYYYQNRFHLTPLSYESLEYASGFSSEQCPEGIVAISTNTLRILALEKLGAVFNQVSFPVDYTPRKFVIHHESAHLIITETEHNAYTEDTKKQRRIQMAEEMQEAAGEEEQELAREMAEAFLNEDLPESVFSAPKAGPGMWASVIRVLDPVEGKTEQLIKLDQNEAALSIALLKFANQPDNQHFVIVGVAKDLQLNPLDNGSHSYPFSVNVDCTSLELVHKTPVDEVPTAICSFQGRILVGVGRMLRLYDMGRKKLLRKCENKHIPNLIVNIQAMGHRIFVSDVQECVYMVRYKRQENQLIIFADDTHPRWITTATILDYDTVATADKFGNIAVIRLSGNVTDDVDEDPTGNKALWDRGLLNGASQKTGIVANFHVGEICMSLQKATLIPGEIIFRSVHIIILSNQVIPRCDTYFFIYFFRMFWMVIYVSSSTQLMQVNRKALLMIWTVPQVKFQRNLKTSERA
;
A
#
# COMPACT_ATOMS: atom_id res chain seq x y z
N MET A 1 -4.45 24.96 35.10
CA MET A 1 -3.89 23.87 35.92
C MET A 1 -3.57 22.71 34.99
N PHE A 2 -2.55 21.92 35.32
CA PHE A 2 -2.13 20.73 34.59
C PHE A 2 -2.13 19.56 35.56
N ALA A 3 -2.80 18.46 35.20
CA ALA A 3 -2.79 17.23 35.97
C ALA A 3 -1.87 16.22 35.30
N CYS A 4 -1.07 15.49 36.08
CA CYS A 4 -0.26 14.39 35.57
C CYS A 4 -0.17 13.26 36.61
N LEU A 5 0.20 12.09 36.11
CA LEU A 5 0.47 10.91 36.91
C LEU A 5 1.97 10.83 37.18
N GLU A 6 2.36 10.81 38.45
CA GLU A 6 3.76 10.76 38.90
C GLU A 6 4.01 9.48 39.72
N ILE A 7 5.21 8.93 39.61
CA ILE A 7 5.68 7.84 40.47
C ILE A 7 7.11 8.16 40.93
N ASP A 8 7.35 8.10 42.23
CA ASP A 8 8.66 8.34 42.82
C ASP A 8 9.37 7.01 43.05
N TYR A 9 10.51 6.82 42.39
CA TYR A 9 11.30 5.58 42.45
C TYR A 9 12.58 5.71 43.29
N GLU A 10 12.81 6.83 43.98
CA GLU A 10 14.03 7.05 44.79
C GLU A 10 14.16 6.03 45.93
N GLU A 11 13.06 5.74 46.63
CA GLU A 11 13.03 4.71 47.68
C GLU A 11 13.20 3.30 47.10
N ALA A 12 12.65 3.05 45.91
CA ALA A 12 12.77 1.75 45.24
C ALA A 12 14.21 1.46 44.79
N ASP A 13 14.93 2.46 44.27
CA ASP A 13 16.32 2.32 43.83
C ASP A 13 17.30 2.10 45.00
N THR A 14 16.95 2.60 46.19
CA THR A 14 17.80 2.51 47.39
C THR A 14 17.53 1.27 48.24
N ASP A 15 16.42 0.57 48.01
CA ASP A 15 16.01 -0.64 48.73
C ASP A 15 16.42 -1.94 48.00
N PRO A 16 17.50 -2.62 48.41
CA PRO A 16 17.91 -3.88 47.82
C PRO A 16 16.95 -5.05 48.11
N THR A 17 15.96 -4.89 49.00
CA THR A 17 14.97 -5.93 49.30
C THR A 17 13.86 -6.00 48.25
N GLY A 18 13.63 -4.91 47.51
CA GLY A 18 12.55 -4.78 46.52
C GLY A 18 11.16 -4.56 47.14
N GLU A 19 11.02 -4.51 48.46
CA GLU A 19 9.73 -4.23 49.10
C GLU A 19 9.22 -2.83 48.81
N ALA A 20 10.12 -1.84 48.73
CA ALA A 20 9.76 -0.47 48.39
C ALA A 20 9.14 -0.40 46.99
N ALA A 21 9.71 -1.09 46.00
CA ALA A 21 9.19 -1.12 44.64
C ALA A 21 7.74 -1.65 44.55
N HIS A 22 7.38 -2.61 45.41
CA HIS A 22 6.00 -3.14 45.48
C HIS A 22 5.01 -2.22 46.23
N LYS A 23 5.51 -1.38 47.14
CA LYS A 23 4.69 -0.46 47.94
C LYS A 23 4.51 0.91 47.27
N THR A 24 5.38 1.27 46.33
CA THR A 24 5.33 2.55 45.63
C THR A 24 4.05 2.68 44.82
N GLN A 25 3.21 3.64 45.20
CA GLN A 25 1.97 3.97 44.50
C GLN A 25 2.18 5.13 43.53
N GLN A 26 1.37 5.16 42.48
CA GLN A 26 1.28 6.30 41.58
C GLN A 26 0.52 7.44 42.27
N THR A 27 0.87 8.69 41.99
CA THR A 27 0.25 9.88 42.55
C THR A 27 -0.32 10.76 41.44
N LEU A 28 -1.51 11.31 41.66
CA LEU A 28 -2.10 12.34 40.80
C LEU A 28 -1.68 13.72 41.32
N THR A 29 -0.92 14.45 40.51
CA THR A 29 -0.38 15.76 40.87
C THR A 29 -0.99 16.86 40.01
N PHE A 30 -1.37 17.97 40.66
CA PHE A 30 -1.86 19.16 39.97
C PHE A 30 -0.86 20.31 40.08
N TYR A 31 -0.41 20.77 38.92
CA TYR A 31 0.42 21.95 38.74
C TYR A 31 -0.44 23.16 38.39
N GLU A 32 -0.30 24.23 39.16
CA GLU A 32 -0.94 25.51 38.89
C GLU A 32 0.07 26.48 38.31
N LEU A 33 -0.25 27.06 37.15
CA LEU A 33 0.46 28.19 36.59
C LEU A 33 -0.22 29.46 37.10
N ASP A 34 0.42 30.13 38.05
CA ASP A 34 -0.02 31.45 38.49
C ASP A 34 0.43 32.50 37.47
N LEU A 35 -0.51 33.02 36.69
CA LEU A 35 -0.23 34.05 35.68
C LEU A 35 0.16 35.41 36.29
N GLY A 36 -0.21 35.68 37.55
CA GLY A 36 0.14 36.91 38.25
C GLY A 36 1.60 36.90 38.74
N LEU A 37 2.05 35.75 39.25
CA LEU A 37 3.42 35.56 39.73
C LEU A 37 4.35 34.93 38.68
N ASN A 38 3.82 34.48 37.54
CA ASN A 38 4.51 33.80 36.45
C ASN A 38 5.43 32.64 36.90
N HIS A 39 4.92 31.79 37.79
CA HIS A 39 5.59 30.58 38.24
C HIS A 39 4.61 29.40 38.27
N VAL A 40 5.14 28.19 38.15
CA VAL A 40 4.39 26.95 38.28
C VAL A 40 4.63 26.37 39.67
N VAL A 41 3.58 26.02 40.39
CA VAL A 41 3.68 25.38 41.70
C VAL A 41 2.94 24.04 41.69
N ARG A 42 3.50 23.02 42.36
CA ARG A 42 2.78 21.78 42.65
C ARG A 42 1.77 22.08 43.75
N LYS A 43 0.51 22.26 43.37
CA LYS A 43 -0.56 22.71 44.27
C LYS A 43 -1.16 21.55 45.06
N TYR A 44 -1.32 20.41 44.40
CA TYR A 44 -1.98 19.23 44.95
C TYR A 44 -1.26 17.97 44.53
N SER A 45 -1.29 16.94 45.38
CA SER A 45 -0.65 15.65 45.14
C SER A 45 -1.33 14.61 46.02
N GLU A 46 -1.95 13.61 45.41
CA GLU A 46 -2.61 12.51 46.14
C GLU A 46 -2.25 11.15 45.56
N PRO A 47 -2.05 10.12 46.39
CA PRO A 47 -1.84 8.77 45.93
C PRO A 47 -3.11 8.17 45.30
N LEU A 48 -2.90 7.35 44.28
CA LEU A 48 -3.92 6.51 43.66
C LEU A 48 -3.85 5.10 44.24
N GLU A 49 -4.99 4.45 44.31
CA GLU A 49 -5.12 3.08 44.79
C GLU A 49 -4.60 2.07 43.77
N GLU A 50 -4.92 2.30 42.50
CA GLU A 50 -4.55 1.48 41.33
C GLU A 50 -3.64 2.28 40.40
N HIS A 51 -2.81 1.58 39.63
CA HIS A 51 -2.02 2.21 38.59
C HIS A 51 -2.92 2.65 37.41
N ALA A 52 -2.84 3.93 37.08
CA ALA A 52 -3.53 4.55 35.96
C ALA A 52 -2.62 4.65 34.73
N ASN A 53 -3.23 4.47 33.55
CA ASN A 53 -2.52 4.51 32.28
C ASN A 53 -2.59 5.90 31.61
N PHE A 54 -3.76 6.55 31.57
CA PHE A 54 -3.91 7.92 31.06
C PHE A 54 -5.08 8.68 31.70
N LEU A 55 -5.13 9.99 31.45
CA LEU A 55 -6.13 10.91 31.98
C LEU A 55 -7.03 11.47 30.86
N VAL A 56 -8.31 11.68 31.15
CA VAL A 56 -9.25 12.39 30.26
C VAL A 56 -9.66 13.71 30.90
N SER A 57 -9.55 14.79 30.13
CA SER A 57 -9.95 16.12 30.58
C SER A 57 -11.47 16.27 30.59
N VAL A 58 -12.05 16.59 31.74
CA VAL A 58 -13.47 16.90 31.87
C VAL A 58 -13.70 18.40 31.62
N PRO A 59 -14.69 18.78 30.77
CA PRO A 59 -15.01 20.20 30.56
C PRO A 59 -15.33 20.92 31.88
N GLY A 60 -14.76 22.12 32.04
CA GLY A 60 -14.94 22.95 33.23
C GLY A 60 -15.55 24.31 32.95
N GLY A 61 -15.92 25.04 34.01
CA GLY A 61 -16.50 26.38 33.92
C GLY A 61 -18.01 26.33 33.72
N ASN A 62 -18.54 27.09 32.76
CA ASN A 62 -19.99 27.10 32.49
C ASN A 62 -20.49 25.83 31.77
N ASP A 63 -19.57 24.97 31.35
CA ASP A 63 -19.85 23.83 30.47
C ASP A 63 -19.69 22.47 31.17
N GLY A 64 -19.33 22.45 32.45
CA GLY A 64 -19.15 21.21 33.21
C GLY A 64 -18.36 21.40 34.51
N PRO A 65 -18.22 20.33 35.31
CA PRO A 65 -17.72 20.37 36.70
C PRO A 65 -16.19 20.50 36.82
N SER A 66 -15.45 20.57 35.71
CA SER A 66 -13.97 20.49 35.67
C SER A 66 -13.48 19.13 36.19
N GLY A 67 -12.18 18.95 36.37
CA GLY A 67 -11.59 17.71 36.90
C GLY A 67 -11.04 16.78 35.82
N VAL A 68 -10.69 15.56 36.25
CA VAL A 68 -10.09 14.54 35.39
C VAL A 68 -10.74 13.18 35.61
N LEU A 69 -10.90 12.41 34.53
CA LEU A 69 -11.16 10.98 34.62
C LEU A 69 -9.83 10.24 34.52
N ILE A 70 -9.60 9.36 35.47
CA ILE A 70 -8.41 8.53 35.63
C ILE A 70 -8.79 7.14 35.13
N CYS A 71 -8.17 6.71 34.04
CA CYS A 71 -8.33 5.35 33.53
C CYS A 71 -7.30 4.46 34.22
N SER A 72 -7.77 3.46 34.94
CA SER A 72 -6.95 2.46 35.65
C SER A 72 -7.31 1.06 35.17
N GLU A 73 -6.53 0.07 35.59
CA GLU A 73 -6.88 -1.34 35.37
C GLU A 73 -8.22 -1.65 36.04
N ASN A 74 -9.17 -2.18 35.26
CA ASN A 74 -10.55 -2.52 35.61
C ASN A 74 -11.45 -1.38 36.12
N TYR A 75 -10.93 -0.16 36.31
CA TYR A 75 -11.68 0.94 36.93
C TYR A 75 -11.54 2.26 36.18
N LEU A 76 -12.61 3.03 36.20
CA LEU A 76 -12.65 4.44 35.80
C LEU A 76 -12.94 5.29 37.05
N THR A 77 -12.06 6.24 37.36
CA THR A 77 -12.18 7.09 38.55
C THR A 77 -12.30 8.56 38.17
N TYR A 78 -13.37 9.24 38.58
CA TYR A 78 -13.48 10.69 38.48
C TYR A 78 -12.91 11.35 39.72
N LYS A 79 -12.02 12.32 39.51
CA LYS A 79 -11.37 13.06 40.58
C LYS A 79 -11.27 14.54 40.26
N ASN A 80 -11.68 15.37 41.21
CA ASN A 80 -11.59 16.84 41.12
C ASN A 80 -10.98 17.41 42.40
N LEU A 81 -10.51 18.66 42.32
CA LEU A 81 -9.96 19.36 43.47
C LEU A 81 -11.08 19.86 44.39
N GLY A 82 -10.84 19.85 45.70
CA GLY A 82 -11.75 20.42 46.71
C GLY A 82 -12.53 19.35 47.48
N ASP A 83 -13.80 19.61 47.74
CA ASP A 83 -14.66 18.76 48.56
C ASP A 83 -15.35 17.63 47.76
N GLN A 84 -15.01 17.46 46.47
CA GLN A 84 -15.53 16.37 45.64
C GLN A 84 -14.94 15.04 46.10
N HIS A 85 -15.80 14.04 46.32
CA HIS A 85 -15.38 12.68 46.64
C HIS A 85 -14.94 11.93 45.37
N ASP A 86 -14.02 10.98 45.55
CA ASP A 86 -13.57 10.10 44.48
C ASP A 86 -14.72 9.17 44.08
N ILE A 87 -15.12 9.21 42.79
CA ILE A 87 -16.18 8.37 42.25
C ILE A 87 -15.54 7.31 41.35
N ARG A 88 -15.78 6.04 41.66
CA ARG A 88 -15.21 4.90 40.94
C ARG A 88 -16.32 4.11 40.24
N CYS A 89 -16.07 3.68 39.01
CA CYS A 89 -16.94 2.77 38.28
C CYS A 89 -16.11 1.63 37.69
N PRO A 90 -16.46 0.35 37.89
CA PRO A 90 -15.78 -0.75 37.23
C PRO A 90 -16.07 -0.75 35.72
N ILE A 91 -15.09 -1.16 34.93
CA ILE A 91 -15.21 -1.30 33.48
C ILE A 91 -16.10 -2.54 33.20
N PRO A 92 -17.20 -2.41 32.45
CA PRO A 92 -18.01 -3.57 32.06
C PRO A 92 -17.22 -4.55 31.21
N GLN A 93 -17.39 -5.85 31.47
CA GLN A 93 -16.77 -6.95 30.73
C GLN A 93 -17.78 -7.60 29.78
N GLU A 94 -17.33 -8.20 28.69
CA GLU A 94 -18.24 -8.95 27.82
C GLU A 94 -18.73 -10.21 28.55
N LYS A 95 -20.03 -10.49 28.45
CA LYS A 95 -20.68 -11.67 29.06
C LYS A 95 -20.09 -13.00 28.56
N ASN A 96 -19.44 -12.98 27.41
CA ASN A 96 -18.83 -14.13 26.73
C ASN A 96 -17.29 -14.11 26.82
N ASN A 97 -16.71 -13.19 27.61
CA ASN A 97 -15.26 -12.99 27.68
C ASN A 97 -14.50 -14.10 28.45
N ASP A 98 -15.17 -15.13 28.96
CA ASP A 98 -14.52 -16.18 29.75
C ASP A 98 -13.46 -16.98 28.95
N LEU A 99 -13.46 -16.85 27.62
CA LEU A 99 -12.38 -17.37 26.77
C LEU A 99 -11.04 -16.69 27.06
N ASP A 100 -11.04 -15.41 27.45
CA ASP A 100 -9.85 -14.68 27.87
C ASP A 100 -9.36 -15.21 29.23
N ASP A 101 -8.09 -14.94 29.53
CA ASP A 101 -7.50 -15.31 30.81
C ASP A 101 -8.16 -14.52 31.97
N PRO A 102 -8.82 -15.17 32.96
CA PRO A 102 -9.50 -14.49 34.06
C PRO A 102 -8.56 -13.64 34.93
N GLU A 103 -7.25 -13.93 34.93
CA GLU A 103 -6.26 -13.15 35.68
C GLU A 103 -5.87 -11.84 34.98
N ARG A 104 -6.32 -11.62 33.74
CA ARG A 104 -5.98 -10.45 32.95
C ARG A 104 -6.96 -9.29 33.24
N GLY A 105 -6.43 -8.15 33.68
CA GLY A 105 -7.23 -6.93 33.77
C GLY A 105 -7.49 -6.26 32.41
N MET A 106 -8.46 -5.35 32.42
CA MET A 106 -8.91 -4.56 31.26
C MET A 106 -8.56 -3.09 31.44
N ILE A 107 -8.08 -2.44 30.38
CA ILE A 107 -7.81 -0.99 30.36
C ILE A 107 -8.47 -0.33 29.15
N PHE A 108 -8.64 0.99 29.24
CA PHE A 108 -8.93 1.82 28.07
C PHE A 108 -7.63 2.13 27.30
N VAL A 109 -7.69 2.15 25.97
CA VAL A 109 -6.52 2.46 25.11
C VAL A 109 -6.52 3.91 24.61
N CYS A 110 -7.70 4.47 24.37
CA CYS A 110 -7.87 5.85 23.94
C CYS A 110 -9.23 6.40 24.35
N SER A 111 -9.36 7.73 24.30
CA SER A 111 -10.64 8.42 24.51
C SER A 111 -10.82 9.60 23.56
N ALA A 112 -12.08 9.93 23.29
CA ALA A 112 -12.48 11.12 22.57
C ALA A 112 -13.50 11.90 23.41
N THR A 113 -13.26 13.20 23.55
CA THR A 113 -14.18 14.11 24.24
C THR A 113 -14.99 14.89 23.21
N HIS A 114 -16.31 14.79 23.29
CA HIS A 114 -17.20 15.61 22.47
C HIS A 114 -18.01 16.57 23.32
N LYS A 115 -17.99 17.85 22.93
CA LYS A 115 -18.70 18.93 23.61
C LYS A 115 -19.70 19.60 22.69
N THR A 116 -20.95 19.63 23.11
CA THR A 116 -21.99 20.48 22.54
C THR A 116 -22.33 21.63 23.50
N LYS A 117 -23.22 22.54 23.08
CA LYS A 117 -23.68 23.64 23.95
C LYS A 117 -24.56 23.17 25.11
N SER A 118 -25.19 22.01 24.99
CA SER A 118 -26.17 21.48 25.96
C SER A 118 -25.61 20.35 26.81
N MET A 119 -24.71 19.53 26.25
CA MET A 119 -24.15 18.36 26.91
C MET A 119 -22.72 18.07 26.44
N PHE A 120 -21.98 17.33 27.24
CA PHE A 120 -20.73 16.70 26.85
C PHE A 120 -20.80 15.21 27.15
N PHE A 121 -20.06 14.42 26.39
CA PHE A 121 -19.89 12.99 26.62
C PHE A 121 -18.50 12.57 26.17
N PHE A 122 -18.07 11.41 26.63
CA PHE A 122 -16.81 10.82 26.23
C PHE A 122 -17.08 9.49 25.53
N LEU A 123 -16.25 9.17 24.55
CA LEU A 123 -16.14 7.84 23.99
C LEU A 123 -14.79 7.28 24.42
N ALA A 124 -14.77 6.20 25.19
CA ALA A 124 -13.53 5.54 25.62
C ALA A 124 -13.52 4.12 25.07
N GLN A 125 -12.38 3.69 24.52
CA GLN A 125 -12.25 2.38 23.88
C GLN A 125 -11.40 1.43 24.73
N THR A 126 -11.84 0.18 24.92
CA THR A 126 -11.10 -0.87 25.61
C THR A 126 -10.02 -1.52 24.74
N GLU A 127 -9.17 -2.38 25.32
CA GLU A 127 -8.18 -3.18 24.57
C GLU A 127 -8.78 -4.21 23.59
N GLN A 128 -10.08 -4.49 23.68
CA GLN A 128 -10.80 -5.41 22.80
C GLN A 128 -11.44 -4.67 21.62
N GLY A 129 -11.58 -3.34 21.73
CA GLY A 129 -12.14 -2.47 20.70
C GLY A 129 -13.51 -1.88 21.05
N ASP A 130 -14.03 -2.17 22.23
CA ASP A 130 -15.36 -1.75 22.64
C ASP A 130 -15.37 -0.28 23.03
N ILE A 131 -16.24 0.48 22.39
CA ILE A 131 -16.45 1.88 22.71
C ILE A 131 -17.55 1.97 23.78
N PHE A 132 -17.22 2.61 24.89
CA PHE A 132 -18.17 3.01 25.90
C PHE A 132 -18.46 4.51 25.79
N LYS A 133 -19.74 4.85 25.78
CA LYS A 133 -20.20 6.21 26.01
C LYS A 133 -20.22 6.46 27.51
N ILE A 134 -19.41 7.43 27.93
CA ILE A 134 -19.32 7.86 29.33
C ILE A 134 -20.02 9.20 29.46
N THR A 135 -20.94 9.29 30.41
CA THR A 135 -21.64 10.50 30.80
C THR A 135 -21.45 10.73 32.31
N LEU A 136 -21.39 12.01 32.70
CA LEU A 136 -21.28 12.40 34.10
C LEU A 136 -22.58 13.07 34.50
N GLU A 137 -23.22 12.55 35.55
CA GLU A 137 -24.33 13.25 36.17
C GLU A 137 -23.81 14.23 37.22
N THR A 138 -24.32 15.45 37.15
CA THR A 138 -23.93 16.54 38.03
C THR A 138 -25.16 17.07 38.75
N ASP A 139 -25.07 17.19 40.06
CA ASP A 139 -26.00 17.96 40.87
C ASP A 139 -25.30 19.23 41.35
N GLU A 140 -25.86 20.39 41.00
CA GLU A 140 -25.21 21.70 41.12
C GLU A 140 -23.83 21.74 40.43
N ASP A 141 -22.75 21.87 41.21
CA ASP A 141 -21.35 21.91 40.73
C ASP A 141 -20.58 20.60 41.06
N MET A 142 -21.24 19.60 41.69
CA MET A 142 -20.63 18.34 42.11
C MET A 142 -21.09 17.18 41.23
N VAL A 143 -20.17 16.26 40.93
CA VAL A 143 -20.52 15.02 40.20
C VAL A 143 -21.12 14.04 41.20
N THR A 144 -22.24 13.41 40.82
CA THR A 144 -22.95 12.41 41.64
C THR A 144 -22.58 10.99 41.24
N GLU A 145 -22.58 10.69 39.94
CA GLU A 145 -22.28 9.36 39.41
C GLU A 145 -21.67 9.41 38.01
N ILE A 146 -20.90 8.37 37.70
CA ILE A 146 -20.38 8.11 36.35
C ILE A 146 -21.27 7.04 35.73
N LYS A 147 -21.78 7.33 34.54
CA LYS A 147 -22.58 6.38 33.75
C LYS A 147 -21.79 5.90 32.55
N LEU A 148 -21.74 4.59 32.37
CA LEU A 148 -21.12 3.91 31.24
C LEU A 148 -22.18 3.13 30.48
N LYS A 149 -22.20 3.29 29.17
CA LYS A 149 -23.08 2.55 28.27
C LYS A 149 -22.31 2.06 27.07
N TYR A 150 -22.52 0.80 26.70
CA TYR A 150 -21.86 0.21 25.54
C TYR A 150 -22.39 0.81 24.24
N PHE A 151 -21.49 1.40 23.45
CA PHE A 151 -21.84 2.20 22.27
C PHE A 151 -21.79 1.38 20.98
N ASP A 152 -20.62 0.85 20.62
CA ASP A 152 -20.39 -0.05 19.48
C ASP A 152 -18.95 -0.60 19.58
N THR A 153 -18.65 -1.70 18.90
CA THR A 153 -17.28 -2.24 18.81
C THR A 153 -16.64 -1.88 17.48
N VAL A 154 -15.45 -1.29 17.53
CA VAL A 154 -14.62 -0.97 16.35
C VAL A 154 -13.19 -1.46 16.59
N PRO A 155 -12.35 -1.59 15.56
CA PRO A 155 -10.99 -2.05 15.79
C PRO A 155 -10.19 -1.12 16.72
N VAL A 156 -9.32 -1.73 17.53
CA VAL A 156 -8.52 -1.03 18.56
C VAL A 156 -7.79 0.17 17.97
N ALA A 157 -8.00 1.35 18.56
CA ALA A 157 -7.53 2.64 18.09
C ALA A 157 -6.48 3.26 18.99
N SER A 158 -5.47 3.85 18.35
CA SER A 158 -4.50 4.73 19.01
C SER A 158 -5.11 6.10 19.31
N ALA A 159 -6.05 6.56 18.48
CA ALA A 159 -6.78 7.81 18.70
C ALA A 159 -8.16 7.79 18.05
N MET A 160 -9.10 8.50 18.67
CA MET A 160 -10.44 8.72 18.14
C MET A 160 -10.74 10.21 18.04
N CYS A 161 -11.45 10.63 16.99
CA CYS A 161 -11.82 12.02 16.76
C CYS A 161 -13.30 12.14 16.41
N VAL A 162 -14.09 12.73 17.31
CA VAL A 162 -15.50 13.05 17.07
C VAL A 162 -15.63 14.43 16.43
N MET A 163 -16.22 14.48 15.24
CA MET A 163 -16.44 15.69 14.47
C MET A 163 -17.83 16.28 14.69
N LYS A 164 -17.93 17.61 14.61
CA LYS A 164 -19.19 18.35 14.86
C LYS A 164 -20.34 18.00 13.91
N THR A 165 -20.01 17.52 12.71
CA THR A 165 -20.99 17.12 11.69
C THR A 165 -21.55 15.71 11.91
N GLY A 166 -21.21 15.05 13.02
CA GLY A 166 -21.69 13.72 13.36
C GLY A 166 -20.85 12.60 12.74
N PHE A 167 -19.53 12.78 12.65
CA PHE A 167 -18.61 11.75 12.18
C PHE A 167 -17.65 11.33 13.30
N LEU A 168 -17.30 10.05 13.33
CA LEU A 168 -16.28 9.49 14.19
C LEU A 168 -15.14 8.97 13.31
N PHE A 169 -13.97 9.55 13.44
CA PHE A 169 -12.75 9.07 12.81
C PHE A 169 -11.97 8.21 13.79
N VAL A 170 -11.68 6.97 13.39
CA VAL A 170 -11.00 5.97 14.22
C VAL A 170 -9.63 5.63 13.61
N ALA A 171 -8.55 5.99 14.32
CA ALA A 171 -7.19 5.70 13.91
C ALA A 171 -6.67 4.44 14.64
N SER A 172 -6.89 3.26 14.06
CA SER A 172 -6.42 1.96 14.56
C SER A 172 -4.91 1.92 14.87
N GLU A 173 -4.51 1.19 15.92
CA GLU A 173 -3.11 1.05 16.37
C GLU A 173 -2.23 0.23 15.44
N PHE A 174 -2.65 -1.01 15.16
CA PHE A 174 -2.06 -1.90 14.19
C PHE A 174 -3.12 -2.18 13.14
N TRP A 175 -2.80 -1.72 11.95
CA TRP A 175 -3.77 -1.49 10.91
C TRP A 175 -4.09 -2.86 10.26
N LYS A 176 -5.38 -3.18 10.03
CA LYS A 176 -5.71 -4.19 9.02
C LYS A 176 -5.14 -3.67 7.72
N PRO A 177 -4.63 -4.45 6.78
CA PRO A 177 -4.23 -3.88 5.53
C PRO A 177 -5.51 -3.51 4.76
N ASP A 178 -6.05 -2.28 5.01
CA ASP A 178 -7.17 -1.48 4.44
C ASP A 178 -7.84 -0.71 5.63
N GLU A 179 -8.13 0.61 5.53
CA GLU A 179 -9.27 1.31 6.22
C GLU A 179 -9.13 2.32 7.42
N TYR A 180 -8.49 3.52 7.44
CA TYR A 180 -8.93 4.50 8.48
C TYR A 180 -10.44 4.66 8.39
N TYR A 181 -11.12 4.32 9.48
CA TYR A 181 -12.57 4.23 9.43
C TYR A 181 -13.12 5.62 9.70
N LEU A 182 -13.84 6.11 8.71
CA LEU A 182 -14.75 7.23 8.91
C LEU A 182 -16.15 6.66 9.09
N TYR A 183 -16.63 6.71 10.32
CA TYR A 183 -18.00 6.35 10.64
C TYR A 183 -18.87 7.62 10.71
N GLN A 184 -20.12 7.50 10.30
CA GLN A 184 -21.17 8.45 10.61
C GLN A 184 -21.92 7.99 11.85
N ILE A 185 -22.13 8.91 12.79
CA ILE A 185 -22.93 8.68 14.00
C ILE A 185 -24.40 8.83 13.61
N ALA A 186 -25.10 7.71 13.47
CA ALA A 186 -26.53 7.68 13.19
C ALA A 186 -27.35 7.95 14.45
N HIS A 187 -26.92 7.39 15.58
CA HIS A 187 -27.58 7.50 16.88
C HIS A 187 -26.56 7.79 17.99
N LEU A 188 -26.98 8.54 19.01
CA LEU A 188 -26.14 8.87 20.16
C LEU A 188 -26.13 7.78 21.24
N GLY A 189 -26.84 6.66 21.05
CA GLY A 189 -26.89 5.53 21.99
C GLY A 189 -27.70 5.79 23.26
N ASP A 190 -28.60 6.78 23.29
CA ASP A 190 -29.42 7.08 24.48
C ASP A 190 -30.75 6.30 24.50
N ASP A 191 -31.37 6.06 23.34
CA ASP A 191 -32.76 5.56 23.21
C ASP A 191 -32.88 4.06 22.84
N ASP A 192 -31.92 3.22 23.25
CA ASP A 192 -31.94 1.76 23.04
C ASP A 192 -32.15 0.96 24.34
N ASP A 193 -32.62 -0.28 24.20
CA ASP A 193 -32.89 -1.23 25.31
C ASP A 193 -31.59 -1.77 25.98
N GLU A 194 -30.46 -1.10 25.79
CA GLU A 194 -29.16 -1.50 26.30
C GLU A 194 -28.97 -1.08 27.77
N PRO A 195 -28.34 -1.93 28.60
CA PRO A 195 -28.11 -1.62 30.00
C PRO A 195 -27.16 -0.43 30.14
N GLU A 196 -27.54 0.52 30.99
CA GLU A 196 -26.70 1.62 31.42
C GLU A 196 -26.15 1.31 32.82
N PHE A 197 -24.83 1.35 32.96
CA PHE A 197 -24.13 1.03 34.20
C PHE A 197 -23.78 2.31 34.94
N SER A 198 -24.13 2.40 36.23
CA SER A 198 -23.80 3.55 37.07
C SER A 198 -22.85 3.15 38.21
N SER A 199 -21.94 4.04 38.58
CA SER A 199 -21.11 3.92 39.79
C SER A 199 -21.91 3.82 41.09
N ALA A 200 -23.18 4.25 41.12
CA ALA A 200 -24.03 4.18 42.32
C ALA A 200 -24.73 2.82 42.50
N MET A 201 -24.65 1.93 41.51
CA MET A 201 -25.23 0.59 41.63
C MET A 201 -24.40 -0.27 42.59
N PRO A 202 -25.01 -0.92 43.60
CA PRO A 202 -24.28 -1.73 44.55
C PRO A 202 -23.80 -3.04 43.90
N LEU A 203 -22.49 -3.22 43.83
CA LEU A 203 -21.83 -4.49 43.48
C LEU A 203 -21.07 -5.01 44.71
N GLU A 204 -20.90 -6.33 44.83
CA GLU A 204 -20.00 -6.91 45.83
C GLU A 204 -18.53 -6.64 45.45
N GLU A 205 -17.61 -6.59 46.42
CA GLU A 205 -16.19 -6.38 46.16
C GLU A 205 -15.64 -7.50 45.26
N GLY A 206 -15.33 -7.18 44.00
CA GLY A 206 -14.79 -8.10 43.01
C GLY A 206 -15.75 -8.41 41.85
N ASP A 207 -17.03 -8.06 41.97
CA ASP A 207 -17.99 -8.23 40.88
C ASP A 207 -17.92 -7.08 39.86
N THR A 208 -18.19 -7.39 38.59
CA THR A 208 -18.21 -6.42 37.49
C THR A 208 -19.53 -6.47 36.72
N PHE A 209 -19.79 -5.45 35.90
CA PHE A 209 -20.94 -5.42 35.01
C PHE A 209 -20.67 -6.22 33.73
N PHE A 210 -21.70 -6.87 33.19
CA PHE A 210 -21.60 -7.62 31.94
C PHE A 210 -22.46 -7.02 30.82
N PHE A 211 -21.94 -6.99 29.60
CA PHE A 211 -22.68 -6.61 28.39
C PHE A 211 -22.49 -7.65 27.27
N ALA A 212 -23.36 -7.63 26.26
CA ALA A 212 -23.23 -8.50 25.08
C ALA A 212 -22.76 -7.67 23.88
N PRO A 213 -21.63 -8.02 23.23
CA PRO A 213 -21.18 -7.32 22.02
C PRO A 213 -22.18 -7.52 20.88
N ARG A 214 -22.31 -6.52 20.01
CA ARG A 214 -23.26 -6.56 18.88
C ARG A 214 -22.67 -5.90 17.63
N PRO A 215 -23.20 -6.21 16.43
CA PRO A 215 -22.86 -5.50 15.20
C PRO A 215 -23.20 -4.00 15.28
N LEU A 216 -22.50 -3.18 14.48
CA LEU A 216 -22.66 -1.73 14.47
C LEU A 216 -24.12 -1.29 14.34
N ARG A 217 -24.59 -0.51 15.32
CA ARG A 217 -25.95 0.06 15.33
C ARG A 217 -25.94 1.58 15.40
N ASN A 218 -25.03 2.15 16.18
CA ASN A 218 -24.91 3.60 16.36
C ASN A 218 -24.02 4.23 15.28
N LEU A 219 -23.09 3.46 14.72
CA LEU A 219 -22.16 3.85 13.68
C LEU A 219 -22.51 3.23 12.33
N VAL A 220 -22.38 4.03 11.27
CA VAL A 220 -22.45 3.57 9.87
C VAL A 220 -21.12 3.85 9.21
N LEU A 221 -20.52 2.84 8.57
CA LEU A 221 -19.27 2.99 7.86
C LEU A 221 -19.47 3.82 6.58
N VAL A 222 -18.69 4.89 6.43
CA VAL A 222 -18.79 5.83 5.30
C VAL A 222 -17.59 5.74 4.37
N ASP A 223 -16.39 5.71 4.95
CA ASP A 223 -15.15 5.68 4.18
C ASP A 223 -14.10 4.82 4.87
N GLU A 224 -13.21 4.29 4.04
CA GLU A 224 -12.20 3.30 4.33
C GLU A 224 -10.88 3.74 3.69
N LEU A 225 -9.91 4.20 4.49
CA LEU A 225 -8.62 4.66 3.96
C LEU A 225 -7.51 3.61 4.08
N ASP A 226 -6.96 3.21 2.94
CA ASP A 226 -5.92 2.17 2.86
C ASP A 226 -4.61 2.49 3.58
N SER A 227 -4.12 1.56 4.43
CA SER A 227 -2.79 1.65 5.06
C SER A 227 -2.10 0.29 5.13
N LEU A 228 -0.78 0.25 4.91
CA LEU A 228 0.02 -1.00 4.83
C LEU A 228 0.68 -1.45 6.14
N SER A 229 0.53 -0.67 7.21
CA SER A 229 1.20 -0.95 8.47
C SER A 229 0.55 -2.11 9.24
N PRO A 230 1.29 -2.93 9.99
CA PRO A 230 2.74 -3.13 9.90
C PRO A 230 3.09 -4.00 8.68
N ILE A 231 4.22 -3.71 8.02
CA ILE A 231 4.77 -4.56 6.95
C ILE A 231 5.79 -5.52 7.58
N LEU A 232 5.44 -6.80 7.65
CA LEU A 232 6.26 -7.80 8.33
C LEU A 232 7.27 -8.46 7.39
N ALA A 233 6.88 -8.68 6.13
CA ALA A 233 7.78 -9.13 5.08
C ALA A 233 7.30 -8.60 3.73
N CYS A 234 8.23 -8.48 2.79
CA CYS A 234 7.92 -8.12 1.42
C CYS A 234 8.87 -8.84 0.46
N GLN A 235 8.34 -9.33 -0.65
CA GLN A 235 9.12 -9.79 -1.79
C GLN A 235 8.61 -9.19 -3.10
N VAL A 236 9.55 -8.85 -3.96
CA VAL A 236 9.30 -8.37 -5.32
C VAL A 236 9.58 -9.48 -6.30
N ALA A 237 8.54 -9.83 -7.07
CA ALA A 237 8.57 -10.86 -8.10
C ALA A 237 7.52 -10.53 -9.16
N ASP A 238 7.71 -11.01 -10.38
CA ASP A 238 6.69 -10.98 -11.43
C ASP A 238 5.99 -12.34 -11.45
N LEU A 239 4.97 -12.53 -10.60
CA LEU A 239 4.22 -13.80 -10.55
C LEU A 239 3.00 -13.77 -11.49
N ALA A 240 2.51 -12.59 -11.84
CA ALA A 240 1.39 -12.40 -12.75
C ALA A 240 1.81 -12.28 -14.24
N ASN A 241 3.11 -12.30 -14.54
CA ASN A 241 3.67 -12.14 -15.89
C ASN A 241 3.25 -10.82 -16.57
N GLU A 242 3.28 -9.72 -15.83
CA GLU A 242 2.83 -8.39 -16.29
C GLU A 242 4.01 -7.50 -16.79
N ASP A 243 5.20 -8.08 -17.01
CA ASP A 243 6.50 -7.44 -17.31
C ASP A 243 7.06 -6.52 -16.20
N THR A 244 6.18 -5.86 -15.45
CA THR A 244 6.50 -5.10 -14.25
C THR A 244 6.30 -5.97 -13.02
N PRO A 245 7.32 -6.20 -12.18
CA PRO A 245 7.15 -7.03 -11.00
C PRO A 245 6.21 -6.37 -9.99
N GLN A 246 5.43 -7.20 -9.32
CA GLN A 246 4.52 -6.81 -8.25
C GLN A 246 5.25 -6.88 -6.89
N LEU A 247 4.71 -6.18 -5.90
CA LEU A 247 5.21 -6.26 -4.53
C LEU A 247 4.22 -7.09 -3.71
N TYR A 248 4.69 -8.24 -3.24
CA TYR A 248 3.94 -9.14 -2.35
C TYR A 248 4.32 -8.83 -0.91
N MET A 249 3.35 -8.39 -0.11
CA MET A 249 3.56 -7.94 1.27
C MET A 249 2.74 -8.77 2.24
N LEU A 250 3.35 -9.11 3.37
CA LEU A 250 2.66 -9.64 4.54
C LEU A 250 2.41 -8.48 5.50
N CYS A 251 1.14 -8.16 5.73
CA CYS A 251 0.74 -7.00 6.51
C CYS A 251 -0.30 -7.35 7.58
N GLY A 252 -0.39 -6.50 8.60
CA GLY A 252 -1.46 -6.55 9.61
C GLY A 252 -1.11 -7.32 10.89
N ARG A 253 -2.12 -7.45 11.75
CA ARG A 253 -2.01 -8.01 13.10
C ARG A 253 -3.18 -8.94 13.42
N GLY A 254 -2.88 -10.12 13.93
CA GLY A 254 -3.85 -11.10 14.40
C GLY A 254 -4.88 -11.46 13.32
N PRO A 255 -6.18 -11.49 13.65
CA PRO A 255 -7.27 -11.84 12.71
C PRO A 255 -7.52 -10.78 11.63
N ARG A 256 -6.88 -9.60 11.75
CA ARG A 256 -6.95 -8.52 10.77
C ARG A 256 -5.74 -8.51 9.84
N SER A 257 -5.04 -9.63 9.71
CA SER A 257 -3.87 -9.72 8.85
C SER A 257 -4.26 -9.96 7.40
N SER A 258 -3.43 -9.54 6.45
CA SER A 258 -3.65 -9.87 5.04
C SER A 258 -2.35 -9.93 4.23
N VAL A 259 -2.40 -10.66 3.12
CA VAL A 259 -1.39 -10.66 2.08
C VAL A 259 -1.81 -9.66 1.03
N ARG A 260 -0.96 -8.67 0.75
CA ARG A 260 -1.26 -7.65 -0.24
C ARG A 260 -0.35 -7.73 -1.45
N VAL A 261 -0.95 -7.54 -2.63
CA VAL A 261 -0.26 -7.43 -3.90
C VAL A 261 -0.33 -5.99 -4.36
N LEU A 262 0.78 -5.27 -4.32
CA LEU A 262 0.86 -3.93 -4.90
C LEU A 262 1.28 -4.01 -6.36
N ARG A 263 0.44 -3.48 -7.24
CA ARG A 263 0.73 -3.26 -8.66
C ARG A 263 0.97 -1.77 -8.86
N HIS A 264 2.09 -1.42 -9.48
CA HIS A 264 2.27 -0.04 -9.91
C HIS A 264 1.31 0.27 -11.06
N GLY A 265 0.38 1.19 -10.80
CA GLY A 265 -0.61 1.67 -11.74
C GLY A 265 -1.83 2.26 -11.05
N LEU A 266 -2.59 3.06 -11.79
CA LEU A 266 -3.87 3.58 -11.36
C LEU A 266 -4.88 2.45 -11.24
N GLU A 267 -5.69 2.48 -10.18
CA GLU A 267 -6.85 1.63 -10.00
C GLU A 267 -7.88 1.90 -11.10
N VAL A 268 -8.49 0.83 -11.60
CA VAL A 268 -9.48 0.89 -12.68
C VAL A 268 -10.74 0.18 -12.22
N SER A 269 -11.83 0.94 -12.05
CA SER A 269 -13.14 0.40 -11.67
C SER A 269 -13.90 -0.03 -12.92
N GLU A 270 -14.29 -1.30 -13.00
CA GLU A 270 -15.10 -1.82 -14.11
C GLU A 270 -16.59 -1.54 -13.86
N MET A 271 -17.19 -0.64 -14.64
CA MET A 271 -18.61 -0.31 -14.52
C MET A 271 -19.49 -1.29 -15.30
N ALA A 272 -19.02 -1.72 -16.48
CA ALA A 272 -19.73 -2.68 -17.31
C ALA A 272 -18.78 -3.43 -18.23
N VAL A 273 -19.07 -4.71 -18.47
CA VAL A 273 -18.40 -5.54 -19.47
C VAL A 273 -19.46 -6.17 -20.35
N SER A 274 -19.27 -6.11 -21.67
CA SER A 274 -20.17 -6.69 -22.65
C SER A 274 -19.38 -7.40 -23.73
N GLU A 275 -19.71 -8.66 -24.00
CA GLU A 275 -19.10 -9.39 -25.11
C GLU A 275 -19.66 -8.89 -26.45
N LEU A 276 -18.77 -8.72 -27.42
CA LEU A 276 -19.10 -8.27 -28.76
C LEU A 276 -19.03 -9.42 -29.77
N PRO A 277 -19.86 -9.40 -30.84
CA PRO A 277 -19.80 -10.39 -31.89
C PRO A 277 -18.56 -10.18 -32.77
N GLY A 278 -17.45 -10.84 -32.42
CA GLY A 278 -16.19 -10.77 -33.15
C GLY A 278 -15.21 -9.74 -32.58
N ASN A 279 -14.14 -9.46 -33.34
CA ASN A 279 -13.05 -8.59 -32.88
C ASN A 279 -13.27 -7.14 -33.35
N PRO A 280 -13.68 -6.21 -32.47
CA PRO A 280 -13.72 -4.78 -32.79
C PRO A 280 -12.32 -4.21 -33.03
N ASN A 281 -12.24 -3.17 -33.86
CA ASN A 281 -10.98 -2.47 -34.17
C ASN A 281 -10.89 -1.08 -33.54
N ALA A 282 -12.02 -0.42 -33.31
CA ALA A 282 -12.08 0.92 -32.75
C ALA A 282 -13.43 1.18 -32.07
N VAL A 283 -13.41 2.14 -31.13
CA VAL A 283 -14.60 2.58 -30.41
C VAL A 283 -14.58 4.10 -30.25
N TRP A 284 -15.73 4.74 -30.44
CA TRP A 284 -15.94 6.17 -30.20
C TRP A 284 -17.22 6.41 -29.42
N THR A 285 -17.22 7.53 -28.72
CA THR A 285 -18.34 8.05 -27.95
C THR A 285 -18.68 9.41 -28.52
N VAL A 286 -19.97 9.67 -28.71
CA VAL A 286 -20.42 10.92 -29.32
C VAL A 286 -21.67 11.43 -28.63
N LYS A 287 -21.66 12.72 -28.30
CA LYS A 287 -22.83 13.46 -27.84
C LYS A 287 -23.77 13.76 -28.99
N ARG A 288 -25.08 13.76 -28.73
CA ARG A 288 -26.05 14.16 -29.75
C ARG A 288 -25.99 15.66 -30.00
N ARG A 289 -25.75 16.43 -28.94
CA ARG A 289 -25.52 17.87 -29.00
C ARG A 289 -24.41 18.29 -28.05
N ILE A 290 -23.78 19.42 -28.35
CA ILE A 290 -22.69 19.98 -27.54
C ILE A 290 -23.15 20.45 -26.15
N ASP A 291 -24.43 20.84 -26.00
CA ASP A 291 -25.04 21.33 -24.76
C ASP A 291 -25.45 20.21 -23.79
N GLU A 292 -25.51 18.97 -24.26
CA GLU A 292 -25.78 17.82 -23.40
C GLU A 292 -24.56 17.47 -22.54
N GLU A 293 -24.79 17.22 -21.26
CA GLU A 293 -23.72 16.85 -20.32
C GLU A 293 -23.12 15.48 -20.64
N TYR A 294 -23.96 14.54 -21.09
CA TYR A 294 -23.60 13.13 -21.32
C TYR A 294 -23.51 12.75 -22.80
N ASP A 295 -22.83 11.64 -23.07
CA ASP A 295 -22.75 11.03 -24.39
C ASP A 295 -24.04 10.27 -24.74
N ALA A 296 -24.40 10.26 -26.02
CA ALA A 296 -25.64 9.63 -26.50
C ALA A 296 -25.40 8.31 -27.24
N TYR A 297 -24.26 8.17 -27.93
CA TYR A 297 -23.95 6.99 -28.73
C TYR A 297 -22.55 6.44 -28.46
N ILE A 298 -22.44 5.11 -28.40
CA ILE A 298 -21.18 4.36 -28.48
C ILE A 298 -21.14 3.69 -29.86
N ILE A 299 -20.12 4.01 -30.65
CA ILE A 299 -19.92 3.46 -31.98
C ILE A 299 -18.74 2.49 -31.93
N VAL A 300 -18.99 1.23 -32.25
CA VAL A 300 -17.97 0.18 -32.32
C VAL A 300 -17.76 -0.23 -33.77
N SER A 301 -16.54 -0.05 -34.28
CA SER A 301 -16.19 -0.47 -35.63
C SER A 301 -15.56 -1.88 -35.59
N PHE A 302 -15.94 -2.68 -36.59
CA PHE A 302 -15.36 -3.99 -36.90
C PHE A 302 -14.65 -3.91 -38.25
N VAL A 303 -14.05 -5.01 -38.69
CA VAL A 303 -13.35 -5.07 -39.99
C VAL A 303 -14.31 -4.80 -41.17
N ASN A 304 -15.55 -5.27 -41.08
CA ASN A 304 -16.52 -5.22 -42.19
C ASN A 304 -17.82 -4.48 -41.87
N ALA A 305 -18.03 -4.03 -40.64
CA ALA A 305 -19.29 -3.43 -40.20
C ALA A 305 -19.03 -2.44 -39.07
N THR A 306 -20.04 -1.61 -38.77
CA THR A 306 -20.04 -0.71 -37.63
C THR A 306 -21.33 -0.93 -36.84
N LEU A 307 -21.20 -1.13 -35.53
CA LEU A 307 -22.30 -1.27 -34.58
C LEU A 307 -22.48 0.05 -33.83
N VAL A 308 -23.72 0.48 -33.66
CA VAL A 308 -24.05 1.71 -32.92
C VAL A 308 -24.97 1.35 -31.76
N LEU A 309 -24.54 1.72 -30.55
CA LEU A 309 -25.27 1.52 -29.32
C LEU A 309 -25.72 2.88 -28.79
N SER A 310 -26.94 2.99 -28.30
CA SER A 310 -27.41 4.19 -27.58
C SER A 310 -27.18 4.06 -26.09
N ILE A 311 -26.82 5.17 -25.46
CA ILE A 311 -26.63 5.28 -24.01
C ILE A 311 -27.94 5.83 -23.41
N GLY A 312 -28.63 5.00 -22.63
CA GLY A 312 -29.81 5.36 -21.85
C GLY A 312 -29.74 4.71 -20.46
N GLU A 313 -30.87 4.29 -19.90
CA GLU A 313 -30.88 3.46 -18.67
C GLU A 313 -30.20 2.10 -18.90
N THR A 314 -30.33 1.57 -20.13
CA THR A 314 -29.64 0.37 -20.60
C THR A 314 -28.97 0.65 -21.94
N VAL A 315 -27.91 -0.10 -22.25
CA VAL A 315 -27.18 0.02 -23.52
C VAL A 315 -27.84 -0.87 -24.56
N GLU A 316 -28.46 -0.28 -25.58
CA GLU A 316 -29.19 -0.99 -26.63
C GLU A 316 -28.62 -0.71 -28.03
N GLU A 317 -28.72 -1.69 -28.93
CA GLU A 317 -28.34 -1.51 -30.34
C GLU A 317 -29.38 -0.68 -31.10
N VAL A 318 -28.91 0.36 -31.80
CA VAL A 318 -29.78 1.31 -32.52
C VAL A 318 -29.39 1.41 -33.99
N THR A 319 -30.37 1.21 -34.87
CA THR A 319 -30.22 1.26 -36.32
C THR A 319 -30.73 2.56 -36.96
N ASP A 320 -31.51 3.38 -36.25
CA ASP A 320 -32.12 4.61 -36.77
C ASP A 320 -31.30 5.90 -36.48
N SER A 321 -30.06 5.71 -36.04
CA SER A 321 -29.09 6.77 -35.68
C SER A 321 -28.57 7.57 -36.89
N GLY A 322 -28.74 7.05 -38.11
CA GLY A 322 -28.28 7.69 -39.35
C GLY A 322 -26.85 7.34 -39.75
N PHE A 323 -26.11 6.62 -38.90
CA PHE A 323 -24.78 6.08 -39.22
C PHE A 323 -24.87 4.95 -40.25
N LEU A 324 -23.77 4.75 -40.99
CA LEU A 324 -23.62 3.63 -41.91
C LEU A 324 -23.03 2.42 -41.17
N GLY A 325 -23.86 1.39 -40.95
CA GLY A 325 -23.43 0.16 -40.26
C GLY A 325 -22.79 -0.90 -41.16
N THR A 326 -22.89 -0.77 -42.49
CA THR A 326 -22.46 -1.82 -43.45
C THR A 326 -20.98 -1.77 -43.82
N THR A 327 -20.25 -0.74 -43.43
CA THR A 327 -18.82 -0.55 -43.72
C THR A 327 -18.07 -0.25 -42.42
N PRO A 328 -16.75 -0.52 -42.35
CA PRO A 328 -15.93 -0.07 -41.23
C PRO A 328 -15.89 1.45 -41.16
N THR A 329 -15.76 1.96 -39.93
CA THR A 329 -15.67 3.40 -39.65
C THR A 329 -14.25 3.74 -39.22
N LEU A 330 -13.72 4.86 -39.71
CA LEU A 330 -12.39 5.37 -39.35
C LEU A 330 -12.45 6.39 -38.22
N SER A 331 -13.54 7.16 -38.13
CA SER A 331 -13.76 8.11 -37.03
C SER A 331 -15.24 8.53 -36.97
N CYS A 332 -15.73 8.71 -35.74
CA CYS A 332 -16.99 9.37 -35.45
C CYS A 332 -16.74 10.56 -34.50
N SER A 333 -17.35 11.71 -34.79
CA SER A 333 -17.26 12.89 -33.93
C SER A 333 -18.51 13.75 -34.05
N ALA A 334 -18.83 14.46 -32.96
CA ALA A 334 -19.77 15.57 -33.02
C ALA A 334 -19.10 16.77 -33.70
N LEU A 335 -19.79 17.37 -34.65
CA LEU A 335 -19.35 18.53 -35.41
C LEU A 335 -20.39 19.64 -35.27
N GLY A 336 -19.94 20.82 -34.85
CA GLY A 336 -20.85 21.94 -34.56
C GLY A 336 -21.70 21.70 -33.32
N GLU A 337 -22.90 22.28 -33.31
CA GLU A 337 -23.80 22.21 -32.15
C GLU A 337 -24.62 20.90 -32.13
N ASP A 338 -25.09 20.45 -33.28
CA ASP A 338 -26.09 19.37 -33.40
C ASP A 338 -25.88 18.43 -34.60
N ALA A 339 -24.68 18.43 -35.20
CA ALA A 339 -24.35 17.55 -36.31
C ALA A 339 -23.31 16.48 -35.91
N LEU A 340 -23.37 15.34 -36.59
CA LEU A 340 -22.49 14.20 -36.42
C LEU A 340 -21.75 13.96 -37.72
N VAL A 341 -20.48 13.57 -37.64
CA VAL A 341 -19.68 13.18 -38.80
C VAL A 341 -19.19 11.76 -38.59
N GLN A 342 -19.39 10.94 -39.62
CA GLN A 342 -18.81 9.61 -39.75
C GLN A 342 -17.87 9.60 -40.95
N VAL A 343 -16.61 9.26 -40.72
CA VAL A 343 -15.62 9.05 -41.78
C VAL A 343 -15.44 7.55 -41.99
N TYR A 344 -15.56 7.09 -43.23
CA TYR A 344 -15.40 5.68 -43.63
C TYR A 344 -14.51 5.61 -44.88
N PRO A 345 -13.95 4.45 -45.24
CA PRO A 345 -12.95 4.38 -46.31
C PRO A 345 -13.41 4.94 -47.67
N ASP A 346 -14.70 4.84 -47.98
CA ASP A 346 -15.26 5.28 -49.26
C ASP A 346 -15.75 6.74 -49.27
N GLY A 347 -15.82 7.42 -48.11
CA GLY A 347 -16.35 8.77 -48.02
C GLY A 347 -16.52 9.36 -46.62
N ILE A 348 -17.17 10.52 -46.57
CA ILE A 348 -17.57 11.20 -45.33
C ILE A 348 -19.08 11.33 -45.32
N ARG A 349 -19.70 10.98 -44.20
CA ARG A 349 -21.14 11.12 -43.96
C ARG A 349 -21.36 12.18 -42.89
N HIS A 350 -22.03 13.27 -43.26
CA HIS A 350 -22.42 14.35 -42.35
C HIS A 350 -23.92 14.24 -42.07
N ILE A 351 -24.26 14.00 -40.81
CA ILE A 351 -25.62 13.72 -40.32
C ILE A 351 -26.04 14.91 -39.47
N ARG A 352 -27.07 15.63 -39.89
CA ARG A 352 -27.65 16.75 -39.13
C ARG A 352 -28.72 16.28 -38.16
N ALA A 353 -29.07 17.12 -37.17
CA ALA A 353 -30.13 16.83 -36.21
C ALA A 353 -31.51 16.52 -36.85
N ASP A 354 -31.78 17.05 -38.04
CA ASP A 354 -33.00 16.77 -38.82
C ASP A 354 -32.94 15.42 -39.58
N LYS A 355 -31.97 14.57 -39.25
CA LYS A 355 -31.66 13.29 -39.91
C LYS A 355 -31.31 13.42 -41.39
N ARG A 356 -31.02 14.63 -41.91
CA ARG A 356 -30.49 14.78 -43.26
C ARG A 356 -29.05 14.33 -43.30
N VAL A 357 -28.75 13.57 -44.34
CA VAL A 357 -27.44 12.99 -44.57
C VAL A 357 -26.85 13.61 -45.82
N ASN A 358 -25.72 14.30 -45.66
CA ASN A 358 -24.88 14.72 -46.77
C ASN A 358 -23.72 13.74 -46.89
N GLU A 359 -23.59 13.09 -48.05
CA GLU A 359 -22.53 12.14 -48.32
C GLU A 359 -21.51 12.76 -49.28
N TRP A 360 -20.25 12.79 -48.87
CA TRP A 360 -19.11 13.11 -49.73
C TRP A 360 -18.42 11.82 -50.11
N LYS A 361 -18.33 11.54 -51.42
CA LYS A 361 -17.68 10.33 -51.93
C LYS A 361 -16.24 10.63 -52.31
N THR A 362 -15.38 9.65 -52.05
CA THR A 362 -13.97 9.74 -52.43
C THR A 362 -13.78 9.96 -53.94
N PRO A 363 -12.82 10.80 -54.35
CA PRO A 363 -12.58 11.10 -55.75
C PRO A 363 -11.91 9.90 -56.45
N GLY A 364 -12.57 9.37 -57.48
CA GLY A 364 -12.03 8.30 -58.32
C GLY A 364 -12.08 6.91 -57.66
N LYS A 365 -10.95 6.19 -57.64
CA LYS A 365 -10.79 4.88 -56.99
C LYS A 365 -9.96 4.95 -55.71
N LYS A 366 -9.73 6.16 -55.19
CA LYS A 366 -8.95 6.38 -53.96
C LYS A 366 -9.83 6.07 -52.76
N THR A 367 -9.23 5.59 -51.68
CA THR A 367 -9.90 5.42 -50.38
C THR A 367 -9.25 6.33 -49.34
N ILE A 368 -10.01 6.64 -48.28
CA ILE A 368 -9.49 7.37 -47.12
C ILE A 368 -8.68 6.39 -46.27
N VAL A 369 -7.41 6.73 -46.03
CA VAL A 369 -6.49 5.90 -45.23
C VAL A 369 -6.48 6.35 -43.77
N LYS A 370 -6.48 7.67 -43.54
CA LYS A 370 -6.48 8.28 -42.21
C LYS A 370 -7.35 9.53 -42.20
N CYS A 371 -7.82 9.90 -41.01
CA CYS A 371 -8.57 11.13 -40.77
C CYS A 371 -8.17 11.74 -39.44
N ALA A 372 -8.31 13.06 -39.33
CA ALA A 372 -8.23 13.82 -38.10
C ALA A 372 -9.44 14.76 -38.05
N VAL A 373 -10.23 14.62 -36.99
CA VAL A 373 -11.47 15.37 -36.81
C VAL A 373 -11.39 16.22 -35.56
N ASN A 374 -12.09 17.33 -35.58
CA ASN A 374 -12.25 18.26 -34.47
C ASN A 374 -13.67 18.84 -34.50
N GLN A 375 -14.06 19.68 -33.53
CA GLN A 375 -15.44 20.20 -33.42
C GLN A 375 -15.92 20.97 -34.67
N ARG A 376 -15.00 21.56 -35.45
CA ARG A 376 -15.34 22.38 -36.63
C ARG A 376 -14.55 22.06 -37.90
N GLN A 377 -13.60 21.15 -37.82
CA GLN A 377 -12.62 20.89 -38.87
C GLN A 377 -12.49 19.39 -39.10
N VAL A 378 -12.42 18.99 -40.36
CA VAL A 378 -12.22 17.59 -40.76
C VAL A 378 -11.10 17.54 -41.79
N VAL A 379 -10.04 16.81 -41.48
CA VAL A 379 -8.90 16.56 -42.39
C VAL A 379 -8.86 15.09 -42.71
N ILE A 380 -8.75 14.74 -44.00
CA ILE A 380 -8.60 13.36 -44.45
C ILE A 380 -7.36 13.20 -45.32
N ALA A 381 -6.77 12.02 -45.26
CA ALA A 381 -5.66 11.61 -46.11
C ALA A 381 -6.12 10.45 -47.02
N LEU A 382 -6.00 10.65 -48.32
CA LEU A 382 -6.32 9.66 -49.35
C LEU A 382 -5.10 8.80 -49.69
N THR A 383 -5.35 7.65 -50.31
CA THR A 383 -4.29 6.81 -50.92
C THR A 383 -3.44 7.64 -51.88
N GLY A 384 -2.11 7.57 -51.74
CA GLY A 384 -1.16 8.41 -52.47
C GLY A 384 -0.72 9.68 -51.74
N GLY A 385 -1.11 9.88 -50.48
CA GLY A 385 -0.61 10.99 -49.64
C GLY A 385 -1.27 12.34 -49.91
N GLU A 386 -2.45 12.36 -50.53
CA GLU A 386 -3.21 13.59 -50.81
C GLU A 386 -4.07 13.98 -49.61
N LEU A 387 -3.87 15.18 -49.08
CA LEU A 387 -4.65 15.75 -47.98
C LEU A 387 -5.81 16.59 -48.51
N VAL A 388 -7.00 16.33 -47.96
CA VAL A 388 -8.21 17.12 -48.23
C VAL A 388 -8.70 17.70 -46.90
N TYR A 389 -8.94 19.01 -46.88
CA TYR A 389 -9.38 19.75 -45.71
C TYR A 389 -10.83 20.21 -45.90
N PHE A 390 -11.64 20.00 -44.88
CA PHE A 390 -13.01 20.47 -44.78
C PHE A 390 -13.17 21.34 -43.54
N GLU A 391 -13.90 22.43 -43.69
CA GLU A 391 -14.22 23.35 -42.61
C GLU A 391 -15.73 23.56 -42.53
N MET A 392 -16.24 23.58 -41.29
CA MET A 392 -17.65 23.85 -41.05
C MET A 392 -17.90 25.36 -40.99
N ASP A 393 -18.76 25.83 -41.88
CA ASP A 393 -19.22 27.21 -41.85
C ASP A 393 -20.18 27.48 -40.67
N PRO A 394 -20.44 28.76 -40.33
CA PRO A 394 -21.43 29.09 -39.30
C PRO A 394 -22.87 28.65 -39.61
N THR A 395 -23.15 28.18 -40.84
CA THR A 395 -24.47 27.66 -41.25
C THR A 395 -24.56 26.13 -41.09
N GLY A 396 -23.52 25.50 -40.53
CA GLY A 396 -23.42 24.08 -40.28
C GLY A 396 -23.20 23.24 -41.53
N GLN A 397 -22.73 23.80 -42.64
CA GLN A 397 -22.34 23.04 -43.85
C GLN A 397 -20.83 22.78 -43.84
N LEU A 398 -20.46 21.58 -44.31
CA LEU A 398 -19.07 21.21 -44.52
C LEU A 398 -18.62 21.68 -45.90
N ASN A 399 -17.64 22.58 -45.95
CA ASN A 399 -17.08 23.07 -47.20
C ASN A 399 -15.68 22.50 -47.42
N GLU A 400 -15.44 21.94 -48.63
CA GLU A 400 -14.12 21.49 -49.06
C GLU A 400 -13.23 22.69 -49.40
N TYR A 401 -11.99 22.69 -48.91
CA TYR A 401 -11.00 23.68 -49.31
C TYR A 401 -10.58 23.47 -50.76
N THR A 402 -10.38 24.56 -51.49
CA THR A 402 -10.16 24.53 -52.95
C THR A 402 -8.86 23.86 -53.37
N GLU A 403 -7.87 23.81 -52.49
CA GLU A 403 -6.56 23.22 -52.76
C GLU A 403 -6.38 21.90 -52.00
N ARG A 404 -5.75 20.93 -52.67
CA ARG A 404 -5.38 19.64 -52.08
C ARG A 404 -3.87 19.53 -52.09
N LYS A 405 -3.30 19.10 -50.96
CA LYS A 405 -1.85 19.03 -50.80
C LYS A 405 -1.36 17.60 -50.89
N GLU A 406 -0.45 17.35 -51.80
CA GLU A 406 0.27 16.06 -51.88
C GLU A 406 1.47 16.06 -50.92
N MET A 407 1.53 15.03 -50.09
CA MET A 407 2.64 14.77 -49.18
C MET A 407 3.72 13.93 -49.89
N PRO A 408 5.00 14.05 -49.50
CA PRO A 408 6.08 13.34 -50.17
C PRO A 408 6.10 11.82 -49.93
N SER A 409 5.35 11.36 -48.93
CA SER A 409 5.16 9.96 -48.60
C SER A 409 3.74 9.76 -48.09
N GLU A 410 3.31 8.50 -47.91
CA GLU A 410 1.98 8.19 -47.41
C GLU A 410 1.83 8.62 -45.93
N ALA A 411 0.65 9.15 -45.60
CA ALA A 411 0.31 9.55 -44.23
C ALA A 411 -0.12 8.33 -43.41
N VAL A 412 0.62 8.05 -42.34
CA VAL A 412 0.39 6.89 -41.45
C VAL A 412 -0.52 7.27 -40.28
N CYS A 413 -0.39 8.48 -39.77
CA CYS A 413 -1.20 9.00 -38.67
C CYS A 413 -1.35 10.52 -38.75
N MET A 414 -2.44 11.04 -38.18
CA MET A 414 -2.74 12.46 -38.16
C MET A 414 -3.36 12.83 -36.82
N ALA A 415 -3.13 14.06 -36.37
CA ALA A 415 -3.76 14.61 -35.18
C ALA A 415 -4.09 16.08 -35.35
N LEU A 416 -5.25 16.46 -34.82
CA LEU A 416 -5.74 17.82 -34.80
C LEU A 416 -6.07 18.19 -33.35
N ALA A 417 -5.62 19.37 -32.90
CA ALA A 417 -5.96 19.89 -31.58
C ALA A 417 -7.43 20.30 -31.52
N ASN A 418 -8.01 20.32 -30.31
CA ASN A 418 -9.34 20.91 -30.09
C ASN A 418 -9.34 22.40 -30.45
N VAL A 419 -10.51 22.95 -30.83
CA VAL A 419 -10.66 24.40 -31.03
C VAL A 419 -10.64 25.08 -29.65
N PRO A 420 -9.73 26.03 -29.39
CA PRO A 420 -9.73 26.79 -28.14
C PRO A 420 -11.02 27.60 -27.95
N VAL A 421 -11.41 27.82 -26.69
CA VAL A 421 -12.61 28.60 -26.38
C VAL A 421 -12.45 30.04 -26.89
N GLY A 422 -13.36 30.49 -27.74
CA GLY A 422 -13.33 31.81 -28.37
C GLY A 422 -12.71 31.85 -29.76
N GLU A 423 -12.01 30.79 -30.17
CA GLU A 423 -11.51 30.62 -31.54
C GLU A 423 -12.49 29.83 -32.41
N GLN A 424 -12.34 29.93 -33.73
CA GLN A 424 -13.20 29.20 -34.69
C GLN A 424 -12.56 27.93 -35.25
N ARG A 425 -11.24 27.81 -35.11
CA ARG A 425 -10.43 26.76 -35.73
C ARG A 425 -9.22 26.47 -34.87
N SER A 426 -8.65 25.28 -35.00
CA SER A 426 -7.30 25.01 -34.53
C SER A 426 -6.31 25.30 -35.65
N ARG A 427 -5.21 25.96 -35.31
CA ARG A 427 -4.15 26.35 -36.27
C ARG A 427 -3.28 25.18 -36.71
N PHE A 428 -3.02 24.20 -35.84
CA PHE A 428 -1.98 23.20 -36.06
C PHE A 428 -2.53 21.81 -36.40
N LEU A 429 -2.10 21.28 -37.54
CA LEU A 429 -2.29 19.90 -37.95
C LEU A 429 -0.96 19.15 -37.88
N ALA A 430 -0.90 18.04 -37.13
CA ALA A 430 0.25 17.15 -37.12
C ALA A 430 0.02 15.96 -38.06
N VAL A 431 0.98 15.70 -38.95
CA VAL A 431 0.93 14.57 -39.90
C VAL A 431 2.21 13.74 -39.79
N GLY A 432 2.04 12.46 -39.47
CA GLY A 432 3.10 11.45 -39.45
C GLY A 432 3.17 10.73 -40.78
N LEU A 433 4.35 10.71 -41.38
CA LEU A 433 4.62 10.13 -42.70
C LEU A 433 5.39 8.82 -42.59
N ALA A 434 5.28 7.97 -43.61
CA ALA A 434 6.02 6.70 -43.69
C ALA A 434 7.55 6.88 -43.87
N ASP A 435 8.05 8.11 -44.04
CA ASP A 435 9.49 8.44 -44.10
C ASP A 435 10.12 8.66 -42.71
N ASN A 436 9.42 8.25 -41.64
CA ASN A 436 9.79 8.48 -40.24
C ASN A 436 9.91 9.97 -39.87
N THR A 437 9.10 10.83 -40.48
CA THR A 437 9.00 12.25 -40.09
C THR A 437 7.60 12.62 -39.61
N VAL A 438 7.54 13.60 -38.70
CA VAL A 438 6.31 14.30 -38.33
C VAL A 438 6.42 15.74 -38.79
N ARG A 439 5.33 16.22 -39.41
CA ARG A 439 5.24 17.59 -39.93
C ARG A 439 4.08 18.31 -39.30
N ILE A 440 4.31 19.57 -38.92
CA ILE A 440 3.26 20.49 -38.49
C ILE A 440 2.85 21.35 -39.68
N ILE A 441 1.55 21.44 -39.91
CA ILE A 441 0.94 22.18 -41.01
C ILE A 441 -0.02 23.23 -40.43
N SER A 442 0.00 24.44 -40.98
CA SER A 442 -0.96 25.49 -40.61
C SER A 442 -2.31 25.27 -41.31
N LEU A 443 -3.40 25.49 -40.57
CA LEU A 443 -4.77 25.49 -41.07
C LEU A 443 -5.41 26.89 -41.06
N ASP A 444 -4.62 27.93 -40.76
CA ASP A 444 -5.10 29.29 -40.84
C ASP A 444 -5.36 29.71 -42.30
N PRO A 445 -6.36 30.57 -42.57
CA PRO A 445 -6.66 30.99 -43.94
C PRO A 445 -5.51 31.69 -44.67
N SER A 446 -4.58 32.32 -43.94
CA SER A 446 -3.44 33.03 -44.49
C SER A 446 -2.39 32.13 -45.11
N ASP A 447 -2.18 30.95 -44.53
CA ASP A 447 -1.11 30.02 -44.85
C ASP A 447 -1.61 28.56 -44.80
N CYS A 448 -2.85 28.36 -45.25
CA CYS A 448 -3.57 27.09 -45.18
C CYS A 448 -2.80 26.00 -45.92
N LEU A 449 -2.65 24.84 -45.28
CA LEU A 449 -1.88 23.71 -45.77
C LEU A 449 -0.40 23.99 -45.99
N SER A 450 0.18 25.09 -45.50
CA SER A 450 1.63 25.32 -45.57
C SER A 450 2.38 24.51 -44.48
N PRO A 451 3.56 23.93 -44.77
CA PRO A 451 4.37 23.25 -43.76
C PRO A 451 5.08 24.28 -42.86
N LEU A 452 4.93 24.16 -41.54
CA LEU A 452 5.57 25.02 -40.55
C LEU A 452 6.90 24.42 -40.07
N SER A 453 6.85 23.21 -39.49
CA SER A 453 8.02 22.55 -38.92
C SER A 453 8.05 21.05 -39.26
N MET A 454 9.24 20.46 -39.16
CA MET A 454 9.49 19.03 -39.42
C MET A 454 10.42 18.47 -38.34
N GLN A 455 10.08 17.30 -37.81
CA GLN A 455 10.91 16.54 -36.88
C GLN A 455 11.12 15.12 -37.41
N ALA A 456 12.39 14.68 -37.45
CA ALA A 456 12.73 13.30 -37.76
C ALA A 456 12.56 12.40 -36.52
N LEU A 457 12.05 11.20 -36.72
CA LEU A 457 11.75 10.23 -35.66
C LEU A 457 12.71 9.03 -35.71
N PRO A 458 13.00 8.41 -34.56
CA PRO A 458 13.81 7.18 -34.50
C PRO A 458 13.16 5.98 -35.22
N ALA A 459 11.83 5.94 -35.29
CA ALA A 459 11.03 4.90 -35.93
C ALA A 459 9.76 5.53 -36.53
N ALA A 460 9.00 4.75 -37.30
CA ALA A 460 7.73 5.21 -37.88
C ALA A 460 6.72 5.57 -36.77
N ALA A 461 5.98 6.65 -36.98
CA ALA A 461 4.90 7.08 -36.09
C ALA A 461 3.66 6.20 -36.31
N GLU A 462 3.13 5.63 -35.25
CA GLU A 462 1.88 4.87 -35.24
C GLU A 462 0.68 5.79 -34.96
N SER A 463 0.83 6.72 -34.01
CA SER A 463 -0.24 7.63 -33.61
C SER A 463 0.30 8.99 -33.15
N LEU A 464 -0.56 10.01 -33.20
CA LEU A 464 -0.28 11.37 -32.79
C LEU A 464 -1.42 11.89 -31.92
N CYS A 465 -1.13 12.74 -30.96
CA CYS A 465 -2.15 13.45 -30.19
C CYS A 465 -1.62 14.81 -29.73
N ILE A 466 -2.29 15.88 -30.16
CA ILE A 466 -2.02 17.24 -29.66
C ILE A 466 -2.95 17.49 -28.47
N VAL A 467 -2.43 17.97 -27.37
CA VAL A 467 -3.20 18.23 -26.15
C VAL A 467 -2.74 19.52 -25.50
N GLU A 468 -3.68 20.27 -24.92
CA GLU A 468 -3.34 21.39 -24.05
C GLU A 468 -3.35 20.92 -22.59
N MET A 469 -2.21 21.05 -21.92
CA MET A 469 -2.06 20.63 -20.52
C MET A 469 -1.46 21.77 -19.69
N GLY A 470 -1.90 21.88 -18.44
CA GLY A 470 -1.43 22.90 -17.50
C GLY A 470 -2.23 24.22 -17.53
N ALA A 471 -3.41 24.22 -18.16
CA ALA A 471 -4.39 25.27 -17.93
C ALA A 471 -4.92 25.10 -16.50
N GLY A 472 -4.68 26.07 -15.62
CA GLY A 472 -5.29 26.08 -14.29
C GLY A 472 -6.78 26.36 -14.44
N GLU A 473 -7.62 25.71 -13.64
CA GLU A 473 -9.02 26.14 -13.51
C GLU A 473 -9.05 27.62 -13.12
N ALA A 474 -9.97 28.38 -13.74
CA ALA A 474 -10.24 29.74 -13.30
C ALA A 474 -10.66 29.67 -11.83
N GLY A 475 -9.83 30.19 -10.93
CA GLY A 475 -10.19 30.31 -9.52
C GLY A 475 -11.50 31.08 -9.38
N SER A 476 -12.23 30.84 -8.30
CA SER A 476 -13.49 31.51 -7.95
C SER A 476 -13.42 33.04 -7.92
N ASP A 477 -12.22 33.62 -8.03
CA ASP A 477 -11.92 35.05 -7.93
C ASP A 477 -11.61 35.75 -9.27
N GLY A 478 -11.88 35.13 -10.42
CA GLY A 478 -11.84 35.84 -11.71
C GLY A 478 -10.45 36.33 -12.15
N GLU A 479 -9.37 35.80 -11.58
CA GLU A 479 -8.03 35.96 -12.17
C GLU A 479 -7.94 35.12 -13.46
N PRO A 480 -7.34 35.65 -14.55
CA PRO A 480 -7.16 34.87 -15.77
C PRO A 480 -6.26 33.66 -15.44
N GLY A 481 -6.81 32.46 -15.56
CA GLY A 481 -6.08 31.22 -15.37
C GLY A 481 -4.81 31.19 -16.22
N THR A 482 -3.78 30.52 -15.72
CA THR A 482 -2.53 30.32 -16.47
C THR A 482 -2.82 29.68 -17.82
N THR A 483 -2.38 30.31 -18.91
CA THR A 483 -2.49 29.75 -20.26
C THR A 483 -1.79 28.39 -20.33
N GLY A 484 -2.52 27.35 -20.73
CA GLY A 484 -1.97 26.01 -20.89
C GLY A 484 -0.90 25.96 -21.98
N SER A 485 0.01 24.99 -21.88
CA SER A 485 1.01 24.74 -22.92
C SER A 485 0.52 23.65 -23.87
N LEU A 486 0.77 23.81 -25.18
CA LEU A 486 0.46 22.79 -26.18
C LEU A 486 1.56 21.74 -26.23
N TYR A 487 1.16 20.47 -26.18
CA TYR A 487 2.05 19.33 -26.29
C TYR A 487 1.64 18.46 -27.47
N LEU A 488 2.63 18.08 -28.28
CA LEU A 488 2.51 17.03 -29.27
C LEU A 488 3.04 15.72 -28.68
N ASN A 489 2.16 14.74 -28.54
CA ASN A 489 2.50 13.37 -28.17
C ASN A 489 2.61 12.53 -29.44
N ILE A 490 3.70 11.77 -29.56
CA ILE A 490 4.03 10.95 -30.73
C ILE A 490 4.26 9.52 -30.27
N GLY A 491 3.38 8.62 -30.68
CA GLY A 491 3.50 7.18 -30.42
C GLY A 491 4.22 6.50 -31.58
N LEU A 492 5.31 5.79 -31.31
CA LEU A 492 6.09 5.07 -32.31
C LEU A 492 5.73 3.58 -32.37
N GLN A 493 6.03 2.95 -33.50
CA GLN A 493 5.80 1.51 -33.72
C GLN A 493 6.64 0.60 -32.82
N ASN A 494 7.79 1.08 -32.34
CA ASN A 494 8.69 0.33 -31.46
C ASN A 494 8.33 0.47 -29.97
N GLY A 495 7.17 1.04 -29.63
CA GLY A 495 6.73 1.16 -28.23
C GLY A 495 7.26 2.38 -27.48
N VAL A 496 7.91 3.32 -28.17
CA VAL A 496 8.39 4.57 -27.58
C VAL A 496 7.33 5.67 -27.74
N LEU A 497 7.07 6.39 -26.66
CA LEU A 497 6.32 7.64 -26.62
C LEU A 497 7.29 8.82 -26.57
N LEU A 498 7.10 9.78 -27.47
CA LEU A 498 7.75 11.09 -27.41
C LEU A 498 6.71 12.14 -27.01
N ARG A 499 7.08 13.02 -26.08
CA ARG A 499 6.31 14.22 -25.76
C ARG A 499 7.15 15.43 -26.10
N THR A 500 6.62 16.28 -26.96
CA THR A 500 7.30 17.47 -27.47
C THR A 500 6.44 18.70 -27.20
N VAL A 501 7.04 19.78 -26.72
CA VAL A 501 6.37 21.07 -26.57
C VAL A 501 6.17 21.68 -27.96
N LEU A 502 4.94 22.05 -28.27
CA LEU A 502 4.57 22.73 -29.50
C LEU A 502 4.36 24.22 -29.20
N ASP A 503 5.18 25.07 -29.80
CA ASP A 503 5.02 26.52 -29.64
C ASP A 503 3.73 27.01 -30.34
N GLN A 504 2.89 27.75 -29.60
CA GLN A 504 1.61 28.28 -30.09
C GLN A 504 1.78 29.31 -31.21
N VAL A 505 2.95 29.95 -31.31
CA VAL A 505 3.20 31.01 -32.30
C VAL A 505 3.89 30.46 -33.54
N THR A 506 5.04 29.81 -33.37
CA THR A 506 5.88 29.35 -34.49
C THR A 506 5.51 27.97 -35.02
N GLY A 507 4.90 27.12 -34.18
CA GLY A 507 4.74 25.70 -34.48
C GLY A 507 6.04 24.89 -34.37
N ASP A 508 7.10 25.46 -33.79
CA ASP A 508 8.35 24.75 -33.53
C ASP A 508 8.19 23.70 -32.42
N LEU A 509 8.99 22.65 -32.54
CA LEU A 509 8.97 21.47 -31.68
C LEU A 509 10.20 21.47 -30.76
N ALA A 510 9.99 21.61 -29.45
CA ALA A 510 11.04 21.75 -28.43
C ALA A 510 10.84 20.81 -27.22
N ASP A 511 11.87 20.65 -26.37
CA ASP A 511 11.87 19.82 -25.15
C ASP A 511 11.26 18.41 -25.33
N THR A 512 11.78 17.66 -26.32
CA THR A 512 11.34 16.28 -26.57
C THR A 512 11.79 15.34 -25.45
N ARG A 513 10.82 14.74 -24.75
CA ARG A 513 11.06 13.69 -23.75
C ARG A 513 10.66 12.34 -24.31
N THR A 514 11.53 11.35 -24.12
CA THR A 514 11.33 9.99 -24.64
C THR A 514 11.04 9.02 -23.51
N ARG A 515 10.05 8.15 -23.66
CA ARG A 515 9.79 7.06 -22.70
C ARG A 515 9.36 5.79 -23.43
N TYR A 516 9.92 4.66 -23.05
CA TYR A 516 9.49 3.34 -23.54
C TYR A 516 8.28 2.87 -22.72
N LEU A 517 7.19 2.50 -23.39
CA LEU A 517 5.93 2.09 -22.76
C LEU A 517 5.69 0.58 -22.81
N GLY A 518 6.26 -0.12 -23.79
CA GLY A 518 5.99 -1.53 -24.02
C GLY A 518 6.48 -2.04 -25.36
N SER A 519 6.29 -3.32 -25.65
CA SER A 519 6.73 -3.97 -26.89
C SER A 519 5.79 -3.73 -28.09
N ARG A 520 4.55 -3.28 -27.83
CA ARG A 520 3.54 -3.03 -28.87
C ARG A 520 3.61 -1.58 -29.39
N PRO A 521 3.17 -1.31 -30.63
CA PRO A 521 3.04 0.05 -31.15
C PRO A 521 2.20 0.95 -30.23
N VAL A 522 2.62 2.21 -30.05
CA VAL A 522 1.91 3.13 -29.14
C VAL A 522 0.74 3.80 -29.85
N LYS A 523 -0.48 3.56 -29.37
CA LYS A 523 -1.70 4.27 -29.77
C LYS A 523 -2.04 5.36 -28.76
N LEU A 524 -2.41 6.55 -29.23
CA LEU A 524 -2.71 7.72 -28.39
C LEU A 524 -4.16 8.13 -28.53
N PHE A 525 -4.82 8.35 -27.40
CA PHE A 525 -6.21 8.77 -27.32
C PHE A 525 -6.32 9.96 -26.38
N ARG A 526 -7.17 10.92 -26.75
CA ARG A 526 -7.49 12.05 -25.87
C ARG A 526 -8.65 11.62 -24.97
N ILE A 527 -8.50 11.83 -23.67
CA ILE A 527 -9.56 11.61 -22.69
C ILE A 527 -9.69 12.83 -21.79
N ARG A 528 -10.83 12.96 -21.12
CA ARG A 528 -11.01 13.97 -20.07
C ARG A 528 -10.78 13.31 -18.71
N MET A 529 -10.05 14.00 -17.83
CA MET A 529 -9.81 13.56 -16.47
C MET A 529 -9.80 14.76 -15.51
N GLN A 530 -10.64 14.74 -14.48
CA GLN A 530 -10.84 15.84 -13.52
C GLN A 530 -11.05 17.18 -14.22
N GLY A 531 -11.91 17.19 -15.24
CA GLY A 531 -12.23 18.39 -16.02
C GLY A 531 -11.16 18.83 -17.04
N SER A 532 -9.92 18.32 -16.94
CA SER A 532 -8.78 18.65 -17.80
C SER A 532 -8.55 17.61 -18.90
N GLU A 533 -7.85 17.99 -19.98
CA GLU A 533 -7.46 17.04 -21.02
C GLU A 533 -6.26 16.18 -20.59
N ALA A 534 -6.39 14.86 -20.78
CA ALA A 534 -5.36 13.87 -20.56
C ALA A 534 -5.13 13.01 -21.81
N VAL A 535 -3.98 12.34 -21.87
CA VAL A 535 -3.62 11.47 -22.99
C VAL A 535 -3.45 10.04 -22.50
N LEU A 536 -4.28 9.14 -23.02
CA LEU A 536 -4.15 7.71 -22.81
C LEU A 536 -3.28 7.10 -23.91
N ALA A 537 -2.13 6.55 -23.53
CA ALA A 537 -1.19 5.88 -24.41
C ALA A 537 -1.24 4.36 -24.20
N MET A 538 -1.63 3.61 -25.22
CA MET A 538 -1.72 2.15 -25.16
C MET A 538 -0.54 1.50 -25.88
N SER A 539 0.08 0.51 -25.23
CA SER A 539 1.11 -0.37 -25.80
C SER A 539 0.89 -1.79 -25.26
N SER A 540 1.89 -2.43 -24.63
CA SER A 540 1.69 -3.68 -23.88
C SER A 540 0.82 -3.45 -22.64
N ARG A 541 0.98 -2.27 -22.01
CA ARG A 541 0.09 -1.74 -20.97
C ARG A 541 -0.48 -0.40 -21.41
N SER A 542 -1.60 -0.03 -20.81
CA SER A 542 -2.22 1.29 -20.97
C SER A 542 -1.58 2.27 -19.98
N TRP A 543 -1.26 3.48 -20.44
CA TRP A 543 -0.61 4.53 -19.66
C TRP A 543 -1.41 5.82 -19.74
N LEU A 544 -1.68 6.45 -18.61
CA LEU A 544 -2.33 7.75 -18.54
C LEU A 544 -1.30 8.86 -18.32
N SER A 545 -1.24 9.80 -19.25
CA SER A 545 -0.49 11.05 -19.14
C SER A 545 -1.44 12.17 -18.76
N TYR A 546 -1.27 12.74 -17.57
CA TYR A 546 -2.12 13.80 -17.04
C TYR A 546 -1.32 14.84 -16.28
N TYR A 547 -1.92 16.01 -16.08
CA TYR A 547 -1.35 17.11 -15.31
C TYR A 547 -2.07 17.21 -13.97
N TYR A 548 -1.35 17.06 -12.87
CA TYR A 548 -1.92 17.06 -11.52
C TYR A 548 -0.96 17.75 -10.55
N GLN A 549 -1.48 18.62 -9.69
CA GLN A 549 -0.69 19.41 -8.72
C GLN A 549 0.53 20.12 -9.34
N ASN A 550 0.34 20.80 -10.47
CA ASN A 550 1.39 21.47 -11.23
C ASN A 550 2.53 20.57 -11.75
N ARG A 551 2.30 19.25 -11.84
CA ARG A 551 3.27 18.27 -12.30
C ARG A 551 2.68 17.31 -13.32
N PHE A 552 3.48 16.97 -14.32
CA PHE A 552 3.16 15.91 -15.27
C PHE A 552 3.36 14.54 -14.63
N HIS A 553 2.32 13.72 -14.71
CA HIS A 553 2.32 12.32 -14.33
C HIS A 553 2.11 11.47 -15.59
N LEU A 554 2.86 10.37 -15.68
CA LEU A 554 2.63 9.33 -16.68
C LEU A 554 2.67 7.99 -15.94
N THR A 555 1.48 7.51 -15.59
CA THR A 555 1.25 6.32 -14.76
C THR A 555 0.59 5.24 -15.60
N PRO A 556 0.97 3.96 -15.43
CA PRO A 556 0.27 2.87 -16.10
C PRO A 556 -1.10 2.65 -15.45
N LEU A 557 -2.02 2.01 -16.16
CA LEU A 557 -3.24 1.46 -15.58
C LEU A 557 -2.95 0.06 -15.06
N SER A 558 -3.49 -0.28 -13.89
CA SER A 558 -3.43 -1.63 -13.31
C SER A 558 -4.48 -2.54 -13.96
N TYR A 559 -4.37 -2.70 -15.29
CA TYR A 559 -5.36 -3.36 -16.11
C TYR A 559 -4.73 -4.14 -17.25
N GLU A 560 -5.50 -5.05 -17.85
CA GLU A 560 -5.09 -5.79 -19.04
C GLU A 560 -4.85 -4.88 -20.25
N SER A 561 -4.19 -5.40 -21.28
CA SER A 561 -3.88 -4.64 -22.48
C SER A 561 -5.15 -4.27 -23.24
N LEU A 562 -5.36 -2.96 -23.44
CA LEU A 562 -6.48 -2.43 -24.22
C LEU A 562 -6.07 -2.21 -25.68
N GLU A 563 -7.01 -2.39 -26.61
CA GLU A 563 -6.75 -2.23 -28.05
C GLU A 563 -7.10 -0.83 -28.57
N TYR A 564 -8.16 -0.24 -28.03
CA TYR A 564 -8.66 1.10 -28.37
C TYR A 564 -9.51 1.63 -27.20
N ALA A 565 -9.60 2.96 -27.08
CA ALA A 565 -10.48 3.59 -26.10
C ALA A 565 -10.91 5.00 -26.52
N SER A 566 -11.99 5.46 -25.91
CA SER A 566 -12.54 6.81 -26.03
C SER A 566 -13.01 7.30 -24.66
N GLY A 567 -12.97 8.61 -24.42
CA GLY A 567 -13.53 9.19 -23.19
C GLY A 567 -15.05 8.99 -23.14
N PHE A 568 -15.62 8.71 -21.98
CA PHE A 568 -17.03 8.38 -21.82
C PHE A 568 -17.65 9.22 -20.71
N SER A 569 -18.88 9.70 -20.94
CA SER A 569 -19.65 10.41 -19.94
C SER A 569 -21.11 9.97 -19.98
N SER A 570 -21.64 9.57 -18.82
CA SER A 570 -23.03 9.16 -18.61
C SER A 570 -23.50 9.51 -17.20
N GLU A 571 -24.80 9.42 -16.94
CA GLU A 571 -25.34 9.67 -15.59
C GLU A 571 -24.78 8.70 -14.53
N GLN A 572 -24.54 7.44 -14.92
CA GLN A 572 -23.96 6.41 -14.05
C GLN A 572 -22.45 6.56 -13.85
N CYS A 573 -21.76 7.12 -14.85
CA CYS A 573 -20.31 7.32 -14.85
C CYS A 573 -20.02 8.69 -15.48
N PRO A 574 -19.97 9.78 -14.68
CA PRO A 574 -19.80 11.13 -15.19
C PRO A 574 -18.50 11.33 -15.98
N GLU A 575 -17.43 10.67 -15.54
CA GLU A 575 -16.12 10.68 -16.20
C GLU A 575 -15.53 9.27 -16.23
N GLY A 576 -15.55 8.67 -17.41
CA GLY A 576 -15.08 7.32 -17.65
C GLY A 576 -14.36 7.15 -18.98
N ILE A 577 -14.03 5.91 -19.29
CA ILE A 577 -13.35 5.49 -20.51
C ILE A 577 -14.08 4.26 -21.04
N VAL A 578 -14.54 4.31 -22.28
CA VAL A 578 -14.97 3.10 -22.98
C VAL A 578 -13.76 2.53 -23.70
N ALA A 579 -13.43 1.29 -23.42
CA ALA A 579 -12.32 0.58 -24.02
C ALA A 579 -12.77 -0.73 -24.65
N ILE A 580 -12.02 -1.20 -25.65
CA ILE A 580 -12.17 -2.54 -26.20
C ILE A 580 -10.93 -3.36 -25.89
N SER A 581 -11.16 -4.60 -25.47
CA SER A 581 -10.13 -5.60 -25.24
C SER A 581 -10.55 -6.89 -25.92
N THR A 582 -9.76 -7.34 -26.90
CA THR A 582 -10.03 -8.53 -27.70
C THR A 582 -11.46 -8.58 -28.29
N ASN A 583 -12.37 -9.34 -27.69
CA ASN A 583 -13.78 -9.50 -28.07
C ASN A 583 -14.76 -8.83 -27.09
N THR A 584 -14.28 -8.03 -26.15
CA THR A 584 -15.09 -7.38 -25.11
C THR A 584 -15.09 -5.86 -25.25
N LEU A 585 -16.24 -5.26 -24.97
CA LEU A 585 -16.43 -3.84 -24.72
C LEU A 585 -16.46 -3.65 -23.19
N ARG A 586 -15.68 -2.69 -22.69
CA ARG A 586 -15.55 -2.41 -21.28
C ARG A 586 -15.75 -0.93 -21.00
N ILE A 587 -16.54 -0.61 -19.97
CA ILE A 587 -16.70 0.75 -19.45
C ILE A 587 -15.92 0.83 -18.15
N LEU A 588 -14.91 1.68 -18.13
CA LEU A 588 -13.93 1.81 -17.06
C LEU A 588 -14.03 3.20 -16.42
N ALA A 589 -13.88 3.31 -15.11
CA ALA A 589 -13.77 4.56 -14.39
C ALA A 589 -12.41 4.66 -13.67
N LEU A 590 -11.85 5.87 -13.61
CA LEU A 590 -10.59 6.16 -12.94
C LEU A 590 -10.83 7.15 -11.79
N GLU A 591 -11.20 6.63 -10.62
CA GLU A 591 -11.62 7.47 -9.49
C GLU A 591 -10.42 8.06 -8.72
N LYS A 592 -9.40 7.24 -8.43
CA LYS A 592 -8.26 7.61 -7.57
C LYS A 592 -7.01 7.97 -8.39
N LEU A 593 -6.87 9.23 -8.78
CA LEU A 593 -5.70 9.75 -9.54
C LEU A 593 -4.45 10.02 -8.68
N GLY A 594 -4.62 10.13 -7.36
CA GLY A 594 -3.52 10.42 -6.43
C GLY A 594 -2.73 9.18 -6.00
N ALA A 595 -3.30 7.98 -6.11
CA ALA A 595 -2.68 6.74 -5.72
C ALA A 595 -1.96 6.08 -6.91
N VAL A 596 -0.64 5.90 -6.79
CA VAL A 596 0.19 5.34 -7.87
C VAL A 596 0.30 3.81 -7.80
N PHE A 597 -0.08 3.22 -6.67
CA PHE A 597 -0.14 1.77 -6.47
C PHE A 597 -1.58 1.34 -6.29
N ASN A 598 -2.00 0.39 -7.12
CA ASN A 598 -3.19 -0.40 -6.86
C ASN A 598 -2.80 -1.55 -5.92
N GLN A 599 -3.67 -1.89 -4.99
CA GLN A 599 -3.47 -2.96 -4.04
C GLN A 599 -4.63 -3.95 -4.10
N VAL A 600 -4.32 -5.23 -3.96
CA VAL A 600 -5.32 -6.29 -3.75
C VAL A 600 -4.96 -6.98 -2.44
N SER A 601 -5.92 -7.11 -1.52
CA SER A 601 -5.74 -7.70 -0.20
C SER A 601 -6.39 -9.09 -0.13
N PHE A 602 -5.69 -10.04 0.48
CA PHE A 602 -6.17 -11.40 0.76
C PHE A 602 -6.09 -11.65 2.27
N PRO A 603 -7.21 -11.76 2.99
CA PRO A 603 -7.22 -11.88 4.44
C PRO A 603 -6.59 -13.21 4.91
N VAL A 604 -5.93 -13.18 6.06
CA VAL A 604 -5.34 -14.36 6.73
C VAL A 604 -5.67 -14.36 8.22
N ASP A 605 -5.53 -15.53 8.86
CA ASP A 605 -6.15 -15.80 10.18
C ASP A 605 -5.29 -15.29 11.34
N TYR A 606 -3.95 -15.38 11.24
CA TYR A 606 -3.03 -14.92 12.28
C TYR A 606 -1.94 -13.99 11.71
N THR A 607 -1.17 -13.34 12.60
CA THR A 607 -0.07 -12.45 12.18
C THR A 607 0.95 -13.20 11.30
N PRO A 608 1.13 -12.82 10.02
CA PRO A 608 2.02 -13.51 9.09
C PRO A 608 3.48 -13.13 9.35
N ARG A 609 4.37 -14.11 9.49
CA ARG A 609 5.78 -13.88 9.88
C ARG A 609 6.73 -13.82 8.70
N LYS A 610 6.71 -14.84 7.85
CA LYS A 610 7.57 -14.98 6.67
C LYS A 610 6.82 -15.78 5.61
N PHE A 611 7.23 -15.61 4.36
CA PHE A 611 6.77 -16.41 3.25
C PHE A 611 7.90 -16.71 2.27
N VAL A 612 7.70 -17.77 1.49
CA VAL A 612 8.59 -18.17 0.39
C VAL A 612 7.78 -18.32 -0.90
N ILE A 613 8.42 -17.99 -2.02
CA ILE A 613 7.83 -18.10 -3.35
C ILE A 613 8.28 -19.41 -3.98
N HIS A 614 7.32 -20.21 -4.46
CA HIS A 614 7.61 -21.33 -5.34
C HIS A 614 7.60 -20.88 -6.80
N HIS A 615 8.78 -20.57 -7.35
CA HIS A 615 8.89 -19.96 -8.68
C HIS A 615 8.32 -20.80 -9.84
N GLU A 616 8.21 -22.13 -9.70
CA GLU A 616 7.70 -23.00 -10.77
C GLU A 616 6.17 -22.95 -10.88
N SER A 617 5.44 -22.82 -9.75
CA SER A 617 3.97 -22.71 -9.74
C SER A 617 3.45 -21.31 -9.42
N ALA A 618 4.33 -20.36 -9.12
CA ALA A 618 4.00 -19.01 -8.68
C ALA A 618 3.18 -18.91 -7.37
N HIS A 619 3.10 -19.98 -6.57
CA HIS A 619 2.39 -19.98 -5.28
C HIS A 619 3.24 -19.42 -4.13
N LEU A 620 2.55 -18.90 -3.10
CA LEU A 620 3.15 -18.44 -1.86
C LEU A 620 2.93 -19.46 -0.74
N ILE A 621 3.97 -19.72 0.06
CA ILE A 621 3.87 -20.52 1.29
C ILE A 621 4.17 -19.62 2.48
N ILE A 622 3.19 -19.44 3.35
CA ILE A 622 3.17 -18.43 4.41
C ILE A 622 3.09 -19.11 5.76
N THR A 623 3.84 -18.60 6.74
CA THR A 623 3.71 -18.99 8.15
C THR A 623 3.05 -17.88 8.94
N GLU A 624 1.97 -18.21 9.64
CA GLU A 624 1.19 -17.30 10.47
C GLU A 624 1.33 -17.73 11.93
N THR A 625 1.63 -16.78 12.83
CA THR A 625 1.95 -17.09 14.23
C THR A 625 1.57 -15.95 15.15
N GLU A 626 0.69 -16.23 16.11
CA GLU A 626 0.17 -15.28 17.09
C GLU A 626 0.49 -15.68 18.53
N HIS A 627 0.84 -14.68 19.35
CA HIS A 627 1.12 -14.82 20.77
C HIS A 627 -0.14 -14.49 21.59
N ASN A 628 -0.31 -15.15 22.74
CA ASN A 628 -1.52 -15.08 23.57
C ASN A 628 -2.76 -15.48 22.79
N ALA A 629 -2.68 -16.53 21.96
CA ALA A 629 -3.78 -16.97 21.11
C ALA A 629 -4.03 -18.47 21.24
N TYR A 630 -5.31 -18.84 21.11
CA TYR A 630 -5.73 -20.23 20.99
C TYR A 630 -5.79 -20.68 19.53
N THR A 631 -5.48 -21.96 19.31
CA THR A 631 -5.85 -22.64 18.07
C THR A 631 -7.37 -22.80 17.99
N GLU A 632 -7.94 -22.90 16.79
CA GLU A 632 -9.38 -23.13 16.62
C GLU A 632 -9.89 -24.39 17.35
N ASP A 633 -9.09 -25.44 17.39
CA ASP A 633 -9.46 -26.69 18.06
C ASP A 633 -9.54 -26.49 19.58
N THR A 634 -8.59 -25.74 20.16
CA THR A 634 -8.61 -25.38 21.57
C THR A 634 -9.75 -24.41 21.91
N LYS A 635 -10.06 -23.45 21.02
CA LYS A 635 -11.23 -22.55 21.18
C LYS A 635 -12.53 -23.35 21.27
N LYS A 636 -12.73 -24.30 20.35
CA LYS A 636 -13.93 -25.17 20.36
C LYS A 636 -14.02 -26.01 21.63
N GLN A 637 -12.91 -26.58 22.07
CA GLN A 637 -12.88 -27.36 23.32
C GLN A 637 -13.22 -26.50 24.54
N ARG A 638 -12.65 -25.28 24.65
CA ARG A 638 -12.99 -24.36 25.73
C ARG A 638 -14.44 -23.90 25.70
N ARG A 639 -14.98 -23.58 24.52
CA ARG A 639 -16.40 -23.21 24.40
C ARG A 639 -17.33 -24.33 24.87
N ILE A 640 -17.00 -25.58 24.58
CA ILE A 640 -17.75 -26.74 25.07
C ILE A 640 -17.62 -26.86 26.60
N GLN A 641 -16.40 -26.74 27.14
CA GLN A 641 -16.17 -26.79 28.58
C GLN A 641 -16.96 -25.69 29.32
N MET A 642 -17.00 -24.48 28.79
CA MET A 642 -17.77 -23.37 29.36
C MET A 642 -19.27 -23.62 29.31
N ALA A 643 -19.77 -24.13 28.19
CA ALA A 643 -21.16 -24.51 28.06
C ALA A 643 -21.56 -25.57 29.12
N GLU A 644 -20.64 -26.48 29.48
CA GLU A 644 -20.83 -27.44 30.56
C GLU A 644 -20.79 -26.75 31.94
N GLU A 645 -19.81 -25.88 32.22
CA GLU A 645 -19.67 -25.15 33.49
C GLU A 645 -20.88 -24.23 33.76
N MET A 646 -21.40 -23.54 32.73
CA MET A 646 -22.61 -22.72 32.83
C MET A 646 -23.85 -23.56 33.19
N GLN A 647 -23.93 -24.80 32.69
CA GLN A 647 -25.03 -25.71 33.02
C GLN A 647 -24.90 -26.30 34.43
N GLU A 648 -23.68 -26.50 34.92
CA GLU A 648 -23.41 -27.01 36.27
C GLU A 648 -23.62 -25.94 37.34
N ALA A 649 -23.35 -24.66 37.04
CA ALA A 649 -23.52 -23.55 37.97
C ALA A 649 -25.00 -23.13 38.18
N ALA A 650 -25.89 -23.49 37.25
CA ALA A 650 -27.31 -23.15 37.32
C ALA A 650 -28.07 -23.99 38.37
N GLY A 651 -28.94 -23.34 39.15
CA GLY A 651 -29.84 -24.04 40.09
C GLY A 651 -30.90 -24.90 39.37
N GLU A 652 -31.52 -25.85 40.08
CA GLU A 652 -32.51 -26.80 39.52
C GLU A 652 -33.70 -26.12 38.79
N GLU A 653 -34.02 -24.86 39.12
CA GLU A 653 -35.11 -24.09 38.49
C GLU A 653 -34.67 -23.30 37.23
N GLU A 654 -33.37 -23.05 37.03
CA GLU A 654 -32.81 -22.24 35.93
C GLU A 654 -32.09 -23.08 34.86
N GLN A 655 -32.08 -24.40 35.03
CA GLN A 655 -31.32 -25.34 34.21
C GLN A 655 -31.79 -25.39 32.75
N GLU A 656 -33.09 -25.19 32.48
CA GLU A 656 -33.63 -25.09 31.12
C GLU A 656 -33.14 -23.80 30.41
N LEU A 657 -33.13 -22.68 31.13
CA LEU A 657 -32.66 -21.38 30.60
C LEU A 657 -31.14 -21.40 30.35
N ALA A 658 -30.38 -21.99 31.28
CA ALA A 658 -28.93 -22.16 31.14
C ALA A 658 -28.58 -23.04 29.94
N ARG A 659 -29.39 -24.07 29.64
CA ARG A 659 -29.18 -24.89 28.44
C ARG A 659 -29.44 -24.13 27.15
N GLU A 660 -30.51 -23.33 27.10
CA GLU A 660 -30.79 -22.47 25.94
C GLU A 660 -29.69 -21.42 25.72
N MET A 661 -29.16 -20.83 26.80
CA MET A 661 -28.03 -19.89 26.73
C MET A 661 -26.73 -20.56 26.27
N ALA A 662 -26.45 -21.77 26.75
CA ALA A 662 -25.29 -22.55 26.32
C ALA A 662 -25.39 -22.97 24.84
N GLU A 663 -26.59 -23.35 24.37
CA GLU A 663 -26.84 -23.65 22.96
C GLU A 663 -26.71 -22.39 22.08
N ALA A 664 -27.15 -21.21 22.55
CA ALA A 664 -26.94 -19.94 21.86
C ALA A 664 -25.46 -19.58 21.77
N PHE A 665 -24.71 -19.70 22.88
CA PHE A 665 -23.28 -19.43 22.96
C PHE A 665 -22.45 -20.33 22.02
N LEU A 666 -22.81 -21.61 21.90
CA LEU A 666 -22.12 -22.53 20.98
C LEU A 666 -22.41 -22.24 19.50
N ASN A 667 -23.57 -21.64 19.19
CA ASN A 667 -23.98 -21.30 17.83
C ASN A 667 -23.51 -19.90 17.38
N GLU A 668 -23.28 -18.98 18.32
CA GLU A 668 -22.86 -17.61 18.02
C GLU A 668 -21.34 -17.54 17.89
N ASP A 669 -20.84 -17.57 16.65
CA ASP A 669 -19.43 -17.34 16.34
C ASP A 669 -19.24 -15.89 15.88
N LEU A 670 -18.82 -15.02 16.80
CA LEU A 670 -18.56 -13.63 16.51
C LEU A 670 -17.34 -13.49 15.58
N PRO A 671 -17.41 -12.67 14.51
CA PRO A 671 -16.27 -12.47 13.62
C PRO A 671 -15.07 -11.84 14.35
N GLU A 672 -13.99 -12.61 14.54
CA GLU A 672 -12.78 -12.17 15.24
C GLU A 672 -12.08 -10.97 14.57
N SER A 673 -12.33 -10.75 13.28
CA SER A 673 -11.82 -9.58 12.55
C SER A 673 -12.43 -8.24 13.02
N VAL A 674 -13.63 -8.28 13.61
CA VAL A 674 -14.38 -7.11 14.10
C VAL A 674 -14.31 -7.03 15.63
N PHE A 675 -14.55 -8.14 16.32
CA PHE A 675 -14.64 -8.21 17.79
C PHE A 675 -13.32 -8.60 18.46
N SER A 676 -12.20 -8.51 17.72
CA SER A 676 -10.88 -9.00 18.15
C SER A 676 -10.86 -10.52 18.44
N ALA A 677 -9.65 -11.08 18.56
CA ALA A 677 -9.49 -12.49 18.90
C ALA A 677 -9.35 -12.66 20.43
N PRO A 678 -9.94 -13.72 21.02
CA PRO A 678 -9.75 -14.03 22.43
C PRO A 678 -8.27 -14.25 22.80
N LYS A 679 -7.84 -13.67 23.92
CA LYS A 679 -6.47 -13.62 24.40
C LYS A 679 -6.24 -14.70 25.47
N ALA A 680 -5.48 -15.72 25.09
CA ALA A 680 -5.28 -16.96 25.84
C ALA A 680 -4.39 -16.90 27.10
N GLY A 681 -3.78 -15.75 27.40
CA GLY A 681 -2.79 -15.60 28.47
C GLY A 681 -1.34 -15.86 28.02
N PRO A 682 -0.35 -15.50 28.88
CA PRO A 682 1.07 -15.53 28.55
C PRO A 682 1.59 -16.95 28.27
N GLY A 683 2.38 -17.09 27.20
CA GLY A 683 3.02 -18.37 26.83
C GLY A 683 2.17 -19.27 25.93
N MET A 684 0.92 -18.89 25.63
CA MET A 684 0.06 -19.60 24.68
C MET A 684 0.31 -19.11 23.25
N TRP A 685 0.42 -20.04 22.29
CA TRP A 685 0.65 -19.73 20.88
C TRP A 685 -0.28 -20.50 19.94
N ALA A 686 -0.67 -19.82 18.86
CA ALA A 686 -1.36 -20.42 17.74
C ALA A 686 -0.58 -20.15 16.44
N SER A 687 -0.44 -21.17 15.60
CA SER A 687 0.30 -21.04 14.34
C SER A 687 -0.25 -21.95 13.24
N VAL A 688 -0.15 -21.45 12.01
CA VAL A 688 -0.69 -22.08 10.80
C VAL A 688 0.28 -21.91 9.63
N ILE A 689 0.31 -22.90 8.74
CA ILE A 689 1.02 -22.82 7.46
C ILE A 689 -0.02 -22.79 6.34
N ARG A 690 0.05 -21.75 5.49
CA ARG A 690 -0.87 -21.54 4.37
C ARG A 690 -0.15 -21.62 3.04
N VAL A 691 -0.78 -22.29 2.07
CA VAL A 691 -0.42 -22.24 0.65
C VAL A 691 -1.46 -21.38 -0.07
N LEU A 692 -1.02 -20.28 -0.68
CA LEU A 692 -1.88 -19.27 -1.30
C LEU A 692 -1.50 -19.06 -2.77
N ASP A 693 -2.49 -19.01 -3.65
CA ASP A 693 -2.34 -18.47 -4.99
C ASP A 693 -2.42 -16.92 -4.93
N PRO A 694 -1.33 -16.20 -5.26
CA PRO A 694 -1.30 -14.74 -5.17
C PRO A 694 -2.05 -14.02 -6.31
N VAL A 695 -2.49 -14.71 -7.35
CA VAL A 695 -3.25 -14.10 -8.45
C VAL A 695 -4.74 -14.12 -8.14
N GLU A 696 -5.27 -15.29 -7.75
CA GLU A 696 -6.69 -15.47 -7.43
C GLU A 696 -7.04 -15.18 -5.96
N GLY A 697 -6.06 -15.25 -5.06
CA GLY A 697 -6.29 -15.14 -3.61
C GLY A 697 -6.82 -16.42 -2.96
N LYS A 698 -6.84 -17.53 -3.70
CA LYS A 698 -7.37 -18.80 -3.22
C LYS A 698 -6.36 -19.52 -2.32
N THR A 699 -6.81 -19.93 -1.13
CA THR A 699 -6.02 -20.82 -0.27
C THR A 699 -6.14 -22.26 -0.78
N GLU A 700 -5.04 -22.85 -1.22
CA GLU A 700 -5.01 -24.24 -1.70
C GLU A 700 -4.93 -25.24 -0.54
N GLN A 701 -4.15 -24.93 0.50
CA GLN A 701 -4.05 -25.77 1.69
C GLN A 701 -3.77 -24.94 2.94
N LEU A 702 -4.37 -25.38 4.04
CA LEU A 702 -4.16 -24.85 5.39
C LEU A 702 -3.73 -25.98 6.33
N ILE A 703 -2.56 -25.84 6.97
CA ILE A 703 -2.05 -26.81 7.96
C ILE A 703 -2.02 -26.13 9.32
N LYS A 704 -2.88 -26.61 10.23
CA LYS A 704 -2.96 -26.15 11.61
C LYS A 704 -1.91 -26.84 12.47
N LEU A 705 -1.14 -26.08 13.23
CA LEU A 705 -0.20 -26.63 14.21
C LEU A 705 -0.88 -26.85 15.56
N ASP A 706 -0.25 -27.68 16.39
CA ASP A 706 -0.75 -27.98 17.75
C ASP A 706 -0.66 -26.72 18.64
N GLN A 707 -1.44 -26.68 19.72
CA GLN A 707 -1.38 -25.59 20.70
C GLN A 707 0.04 -25.44 21.27
N ASN A 708 0.50 -24.19 21.39
CA ASN A 708 1.86 -23.82 21.84
C ASN A 708 2.99 -24.20 20.89
N GLU A 709 2.69 -24.56 19.63
CA GLU A 709 3.66 -24.63 18.55
C GLU A 709 3.66 -23.33 17.74
N ALA A 710 4.81 -22.65 17.67
CA ALA A 710 4.95 -21.36 17.00
C ALA A 710 5.93 -21.45 15.82
N ALA A 711 5.46 -21.28 14.58
CA ALA A 711 6.32 -21.23 13.41
C ALA A 711 7.02 -19.87 13.28
N LEU A 712 8.36 -19.87 13.19
CA LEU A 712 9.15 -18.62 13.18
C LEU A 712 10.00 -18.46 11.92
N SER A 713 10.32 -19.55 11.25
CA SER A 713 11.17 -19.54 10.07
C SER A 713 10.70 -20.55 9.03
N ILE A 714 10.90 -20.19 7.76
CA ILE A 714 10.53 -21.02 6.62
C ILE A 714 11.61 -20.88 5.53
N ALA A 715 11.92 -21.99 4.85
CA ALA A 715 12.74 -21.98 3.66
C ALA A 715 12.31 -23.09 2.68
N LEU A 716 12.39 -22.79 1.39
CA LEU A 716 12.17 -23.72 0.29
C LEU A 716 13.53 -24.18 -0.27
N LEU A 717 13.73 -25.49 -0.44
CA LEU A 717 14.96 -26.02 -1.04
C LEU A 717 14.80 -27.39 -1.72
N LYS A 718 15.78 -27.72 -2.57
CA LYS A 718 16.01 -29.07 -3.11
C LYS A 718 17.23 -29.69 -2.41
N PHE A 719 17.10 -30.91 -1.89
CA PHE A 719 18.22 -31.62 -1.27
C PHE A 719 19.00 -32.42 -2.32
N ALA A 720 20.33 -32.35 -2.27
CA ALA A 720 21.20 -33.08 -3.20
C ALA A 720 21.16 -34.61 -3.04
N ASN A 721 20.62 -35.11 -1.93
CA ASN A 721 20.49 -36.53 -1.65
C ASN A 721 19.09 -37.10 -1.98
N GLN A 722 18.19 -36.27 -2.51
CA GLN A 722 16.85 -36.62 -2.97
C GLN A 722 16.74 -36.46 -4.50
N PRO A 723 15.68 -36.95 -5.14
CA PRO A 723 15.48 -36.78 -6.58
C PRO A 723 15.43 -35.28 -6.98
N ASP A 724 16.04 -34.92 -8.11
CA ASP A 724 16.22 -33.54 -8.56
C ASP A 724 14.92 -32.73 -8.75
N ASN A 725 13.77 -33.40 -8.87
CA ASN A 725 12.46 -32.76 -9.05
C ASN A 725 11.66 -32.55 -7.76
N GLN A 726 12.17 -32.96 -6.59
CA GLN A 726 11.41 -32.82 -5.35
C GLN A 726 11.86 -31.60 -4.54
N HIS A 727 10.93 -30.68 -4.33
CA HIS A 727 11.13 -29.55 -3.42
C HIS A 727 10.68 -29.91 -2.00
N PHE A 728 11.34 -29.32 -1.01
CA PHE A 728 11.03 -29.46 0.40
C PHE A 728 10.90 -28.08 1.04
N VAL A 729 9.90 -27.95 1.90
CA VAL A 729 9.67 -26.77 2.74
C VAL A 729 10.04 -27.14 4.16
N ILE A 730 10.92 -26.36 4.76
CA ILE A 730 11.36 -26.59 6.14
C ILE A 730 10.84 -25.45 6.99
N VAL A 731 10.10 -25.80 8.03
CA VAL A 731 9.53 -24.85 8.99
C VAL A 731 10.19 -25.03 10.34
N GLY A 732 10.75 -23.96 10.89
CA GLY A 732 11.29 -23.93 12.25
C GLY A 732 10.20 -23.58 13.25
N VAL A 733 9.99 -24.45 14.24
CA VAL A 733 8.89 -24.34 15.21
C VAL A 733 9.41 -24.32 16.64
N ALA A 734 9.03 -23.29 17.41
CA ALA A 734 9.26 -23.23 18.84
C ALA A 734 8.10 -23.90 19.59
N LYS A 735 8.36 -24.51 20.75
CA LYS A 735 7.32 -25.08 21.61
C LYS A 735 7.39 -24.47 23.01
N ASP A 736 6.23 -24.08 23.53
CA ASP A 736 6.08 -23.48 24.87
C ASP A 736 6.97 -22.23 25.04
N LEU A 737 6.94 -21.35 24.03
CA LEU A 737 7.80 -20.18 23.96
C LEU A 737 7.36 -19.08 24.93
N GLN A 738 8.20 -18.80 25.93
CA GLN A 738 8.09 -17.59 26.73
C GLN A 738 9.02 -16.50 26.18
N LEU A 739 8.49 -15.29 25.98
CA LEU A 739 9.26 -14.17 25.43
C LEU A 739 10.10 -13.46 26.50
N ASN A 740 9.60 -13.37 27.74
CA ASN A 740 10.26 -12.65 28.82
C ASN A 740 9.94 -13.29 30.19
N PRO A 741 10.91 -13.96 30.86
CA PRO A 741 12.24 -14.33 30.37
C PRO A 741 12.16 -15.40 29.26
N LEU A 742 13.22 -15.55 28.48
CA LEU A 742 13.25 -16.48 27.34
C LEU A 742 13.55 -17.92 27.82
N ASP A 743 12.56 -18.82 27.80
CA ASP A 743 12.70 -20.25 28.16
C ASP A 743 11.98 -21.15 27.13
N ASN A 744 12.51 -22.34 26.80
CA ASN A 744 12.00 -23.16 25.68
C ASN A 744 12.42 -24.65 25.60
N GLY A 745 11.57 -25.44 24.93
CA GLY A 745 11.94 -26.57 24.06
C GLY A 745 11.63 -26.27 22.57
N SER A 746 12.21 -26.98 21.59
CA SER A 746 12.01 -26.62 20.16
C SER A 746 12.04 -27.79 19.16
N HIS A 747 11.44 -27.61 17.98
CA HIS A 747 11.39 -28.62 16.91
C HIS A 747 11.63 -28.01 15.51
N SER A 748 11.97 -28.84 14.53
CA SER A 748 12.09 -28.49 13.12
C SER A 748 11.29 -29.45 12.25
N TYR A 749 10.39 -28.93 11.41
CA TYR A 749 9.42 -29.69 10.63
C TYR A 749 9.75 -29.64 9.13
N PRO A 750 10.33 -30.72 8.57
CA PRO A 750 10.41 -30.91 7.13
C PRO A 750 9.08 -31.37 6.52
N PHE A 751 8.61 -30.61 5.52
CA PHE A 751 7.51 -30.93 4.63
C PHE A 751 8.02 -31.20 3.22
N SER A 752 7.46 -32.21 2.54
CA SER A 752 7.64 -32.42 1.11
C SER A 752 6.57 -31.66 0.34
N VAL A 753 6.97 -30.95 -0.70
CA VAL A 753 6.07 -30.17 -1.56
C VAL A 753 5.68 -31.02 -2.77
N ASN A 754 4.40 -31.04 -3.11
CA ASN A 754 3.93 -31.60 -4.37
C ASN A 754 4.44 -30.77 -5.57
N VAL A 755 4.49 -31.36 -6.77
CA VAL A 755 5.03 -30.72 -8.00
C VAL A 755 4.31 -29.41 -8.32
N ASP A 756 3.00 -29.36 -8.12
CA ASP A 756 2.17 -28.18 -8.39
C ASP A 756 2.13 -27.18 -7.21
N CYS A 757 2.81 -27.51 -6.09
CA CYS A 757 2.80 -26.73 -4.85
C CYS A 757 1.39 -26.42 -4.30
N THR A 758 0.42 -27.29 -4.57
CA THR A 758 -0.95 -27.18 -4.02
C THR A 758 -1.08 -27.90 -2.67
N SER A 759 -0.25 -28.90 -2.43
CA SER A 759 -0.22 -29.67 -1.19
C SER A 759 1.18 -29.87 -0.62
N LEU A 760 1.24 -29.87 0.72
CA LEU A 760 2.38 -30.10 1.57
C LEU A 760 2.11 -31.36 2.41
N GLU A 761 3.04 -32.30 2.37
CA GLU A 761 3.00 -33.53 3.16
C GLU A 761 4.09 -33.51 4.23
N LEU A 762 3.73 -33.78 5.49
CA LEU A 762 4.71 -33.81 6.59
C LEU A 762 5.60 -35.07 6.46
N VAL A 763 6.93 -34.88 6.41
CA VAL A 763 7.87 -36.01 6.30
C VAL A 763 8.23 -36.57 7.69
N HIS A 764 8.65 -35.70 8.61
CA HIS A 764 8.97 -36.06 10.00
C HIS A 764 9.09 -34.80 10.89
N LYS A 765 9.07 -34.94 12.22
CA LYS A 765 9.36 -33.87 13.19
C LYS A 765 10.74 -34.11 13.83
N THR A 766 11.70 -33.18 13.69
CA THR A 766 13.05 -33.31 14.29
C THR A 766 13.17 -32.41 15.52
N PRO A 767 13.41 -32.94 16.75
CA PRO A 767 13.60 -32.10 17.93
C PRO A 767 14.95 -31.36 17.90
N VAL A 768 14.97 -30.14 18.44
CA VAL A 768 16.13 -29.25 18.46
C VAL A 768 16.27 -28.61 19.85
N ASP A 769 17.49 -28.25 20.24
CA ASP A 769 17.80 -27.78 21.60
C ASP A 769 17.31 -26.34 21.88
N GLU A 770 17.37 -25.44 20.89
CA GLU A 770 16.96 -24.02 20.99
C GLU A 770 16.14 -23.62 19.76
N VAL A 771 15.46 -22.47 19.84
CA VAL A 771 14.54 -22.02 18.80
C VAL A 771 15.22 -21.83 17.43
N PRO A 772 14.73 -22.47 16.36
CA PRO A 772 15.23 -22.29 15.00
C PRO A 772 14.60 -21.05 14.32
N THR A 773 15.25 -19.90 14.46
CA THR A 773 14.79 -18.57 13.99
C THR A 773 15.16 -18.25 12.55
N ALA A 774 16.19 -18.91 12.00
CA ALA A 774 16.67 -18.66 10.65
C ALA A 774 16.99 -19.96 9.90
N ILE A 775 16.54 -20.05 8.66
CA ILE A 775 16.77 -21.20 7.78
C ILE A 775 17.19 -20.69 6.41
N CYS A 776 18.22 -21.29 5.83
CA CYS A 776 18.73 -20.93 4.51
C CYS A 776 19.15 -22.17 3.72
N SER A 777 18.87 -22.19 2.42
CA SER A 777 19.34 -23.23 1.53
C SER A 777 20.83 -23.02 1.19
N PHE A 778 21.62 -24.10 1.24
CA PHE A 778 23.06 -24.00 1.00
C PHE A 778 23.62 -25.28 0.38
N GLN A 779 24.06 -25.20 -0.89
CA GLN A 779 24.74 -26.30 -1.61
C GLN A 779 23.99 -27.64 -1.55
N GLY A 780 22.67 -27.63 -1.76
CA GLY A 780 21.82 -28.82 -1.71
C GLY A 780 21.62 -29.42 -0.30
N ARG A 781 21.95 -28.64 0.74
CA ARG A 781 21.74 -28.89 2.16
C ARG A 781 21.09 -27.67 2.80
N ILE A 782 20.84 -27.72 4.10
CA ILE A 782 20.18 -26.64 4.83
C ILE A 782 21.04 -26.13 5.99
N LEU A 783 21.14 -24.81 6.09
CA LEU A 783 21.69 -24.12 7.24
C LEU A 783 20.54 -23.69 8.16
N VAL A 784 20.66 -24.01 9.45
CA VAL A 784 19.68 -23.65 10.46
C VAL A 784 20.39 -22.94 11.60
N GLY A 785 19.93 -21.74 11.92
CA GLY A 785 20.34 -20.99 13.11
C GLY A 785 19.45 -21.41 14.27
N VAL A 786 20.04 -22.13 15.22
CA VAL A 786 19.41 -22.71 16.40
C VAL A 786 19.90 -21.92 17.61
N GLY A 787 19.15 -20.91 18.02
CA GLY A 787 19.61 -19.91 18.98
C GLY A 787 20.93 -19.27 18.55
N ARG A 788 22.01 -19.49 19.32
CA ARG A 788 23.38 -19.04 18.95
C ARG A 788 24.14 -19.99 18.02
N MET A 789 23.63 -21.18 17.76
CA MET A 789 24.35 -22.24 17.07
C MET A 789 24.00 -22.27 15.58
N LEU A 790 25.01 -22.12 14.71
CA LEU A 790 24.84 -22.33 13.27
C LEU A 790 25.06 -23.82 12.94
N ARG A 791 24.04 -24.51 12.45
CA ARG A 791 24.09 -25.94 12.13
C ARG A 791 23.85 -26.19 10.65
N LEU A 792 24.64 -27.09 10.07
CA LEU A 792 24.39 -27.63 8.73
C LEU A 792 23.69 -28.98 8.86
N TYR A 793 22.50 -29.10 8.29
CA TYR A 793 21.72 -30.33 8.26
C TYR A 793 21.62 -30.91 6.85
N ASP A 794 21.35 -32.20 6.81
CA ASP A 794 21.09 -32.97 5.60
C ASP A 794 19.85 -33.83 5.80
N MET A 795 19.15 -34.16 4.71
CA MET A 795 17.87 -34.85 4.78
C MET A 795 18.05 -36.32 5.17
N GLY A 796 17.39 -36.76 6.23
CA GLY A 796 17.35 -38.16 6.66
C GLY A 796 15.93 -38.73 6.57
N ARG A 797 15.80 -40.07 6.59
CA ARG A 797 14.48 -40.73 6.49
C ARG A 797 13.59 -40.53 7.72
N LYS A 798 14.17 -40.33 8.91
CA LYS A 798 13.45 -40.21 10.19
C LYS A 798 13.64 -38.85 10.88
N LYS A 799 14.76 -38.19 10.63
CA LYS A 799 15.14 -36.90 11.21
C LYS A 799 16.18 -36.21 10.34
N LEU A 800 16.30 -34.90 10.48
CA LEU A 800 17.39 -34.13 9.89
C LEU A 800 18.72 -34.51 10.56
N LEU A 801 19.74 -34.79 9.76
CA LEU A 801 21.04 -35.24 10.24
C LEU A 801 22.00 -34.07 10.33
N ARG A 802 22.39 -33.69 11.56
CA ARG A 802 23.40 -32.65 11.80
C ARG A 802 24.75 -33.11 11.25
N LYS A 803 25.34 -32.33 10.33
CA LYS A 803 26.64 -32.59 9.70
C LYS A 803 27.76 -31.71 10.25
N CYS A 804 27.45 -30.45 10.54
CA CYS A 804 28.39 -29.46 11.06
C CYS A 804 27.66 -28.55 12.06
N GLU A 805 28.41 -27.97 12.99
CA GLU A 805 27.93 -27.03 13.99
C GLU A 805 29.03 -26.02 14.33
N ASN A 806 28.65 -24.75 14.49
CA ASN A 806 29.49 -23.70 15.05
C ASN A 806 28.71 -22.99 16.19
N LYS A 807 29.39 -22.77 17.32
CA LYS A 807 28.84 -22.16 18.55
C LYS A 807 29.47 -20.83 18.95
N HIS A 808 30.32 -20.26 18.10
CA HIS A 808 31.12 -19.07 18.41
C HIS A 808 30.35 -17.75 18.18
N ILE A 809 29.11 -17.82 17.69
CA ILE A 809 28.21 -16.66 17.60
C ILE A 809 27.69 -16.35 19.02
N PRO A 810 27.62 -15.07 19.42
CA PRO A 810 27.38 -14.69 20.82
C PRO A 810 25.95 -14.92 21.31
N ASN A 811 24.94 -14.43 20.59
CA ASN A 811 23.57 -14.29 21.13
C ASN A 811 22.53 -15.14 20.42
N LEU A 812 21.91 -14.62 19.34
CA LEU A 812 20.78 -15.26 18.67
C LEU A 812 20.85 -14.93 17.19
N ILE A 813 20.83 -15.96 16.36
CA ILE A 813 20.83 -15.80 14.91
C ILE A 813 19.44 -15.35 14.46
N VAL A 814 19.31 -14.25 13.72
CA VAL A 814 18.01 -13.74 13.22
C VAL A 814 17.81 -13.96 11.72
N ASN A 815 18.89 -13.95 10.95
CA ASN A 815 18.87 -14.10 9.50
C ASN A 815 20.13 -14.84 9.02
N ILE A 816 19.97 -15.68 8.00
CA ILE A 816 21.08 -16.37 7.34
C ILE A 816 20.88 -16.21 5.84
N GLN A 817 21.91 -15.73 5.16
CA GLN A 817 21.96 -15.72 3.70
C GLN A 817 23.29 -16.31 3.23
N ALA A 818 23.28 -16.97 2.07
CA ALA A 818 24.48 -17.57 1.51
C ALA A 818 24.67 -17.15 0.05
N MET A 819 25.91 -16.88 -0.32
CA MET A 819 26.31 -16.61 -1.70
C MET A 819 27.57 -17.40 -2.02
N GLY A 820 27.44 -18.37 -2.93
CA GLY A 820 28.52 -19.27 -3.33
C GLY A 820 29.07 -20.09 -2.15
N HIS A 821 30.25 -19.71 -1.66
CA HIS A 821 30.95 -20.39 -0.55
C HIS A 821 30.92 -19.64 0.78
N ARG A 822 30.40 -18.41 0.79
CA ARG A 822 30.29 -17.57 1.99
C ARG A 822 28.87 -17.63 2.53
N ILE A 823 28.79 -17.63 3.85
CA ILE A 823 27.55 -17.60 4.62
C ILE A 823 27.60 -16.32 5.45
N PHE A 824 26.55 -15.52 5.37
CA PHE A 824 26.38 -14.30 6.13
C PHE A 824 25.33 -14.57 7.20
N VAL A 825 25.73 -14.43 8.46
CA VAL A 825 24.90 -14.74 9.62
C VAL A 825 24.66 -13.45 10.36
N SER A 826 23.40 -13.05 10.50
CA SER A 826 23.01 -11.89 11.28
C SER A 826 22.68 -12.31 12.71
N ASP A 827 23.37 -11.70 13.68
CA ASP A 827 23.06 -11.80 15.10
C ASP A 827 22.03 -10.72 15.49
N VAL A 828 21.25 -10.99 16.54
CA VAL A 828 20.22 -10.09 17.06
C VAL A 828 20.80 -8.78 17.60
N GLN A 829 22.06 -8.75 18.03
CA GLN A 829 22.71 -7.59 18.66
C GLN A 829 24.08 -7.27 18.04
N GLU A 830 24.89 -8.28 17.68
CA GLU A 830 26.28 -8.10 17.25
C GLU A 830 26.44 -8.10 15.72
N CYS A 831 25.49 -7.49 15.01
CA CYS A 831 25.53 -7.26 13.56
C CYS A 831 25.70 -8.56 12.72
N VAL A 832 26.61 -8.58 11.73
CA VAL A 832 26.78 -9.68 10.77
C VAL A 832 28.15 -10.34 10.93
N TYR A 833 28.13 -11.66 10.97
CA TYR A 833 29.29 -12.54 10.90
C TYR A 833 29.40 -13.17 9.52
N MET A 834 30.60 -13.15 8.94
CA MET A 834 30.90 -13.88 7.72
C MET A 834 31.58 -15.22 8.04
N VAL A 835 30.94 -16.28 7.59
CA VAL A 835 31.31 -17.68 7.86
C VAL A 835 31.65 -18.37 6.55
N ARG A 836 32.74 -19.16 6.56
CA ARG A 836 33.11 -20.04 5.46
C ARG A 836 32.88 -21.49 5.84
N TYR A 837 32.29 -22.24 4.91
CA TYR A 837 32.15 -23.68 5.02
C TYR A 837 33.31 -24.40 4.31
N LYS A 838 34.16 -25.08 5.08
CA LYS A 838 35.20 -25.97 4.54
C LYS A 838 34.65 -27.38 4.34
N ARG A 839 34.45 -27.75 3.07
CA ARG A 839 33.87 -29.04 2.69
C ARG A 839 34.75 -30.25 3.06
N GLN A 840 36.07 -30.11 3.07
CA GLN A 840 36.99 -31.22 3.40
C GLN A 840 36.88 -31.65 4.87
N GLU A 841 36.73 -30.67 5.76
CA GLU A 841 36.70 -30.87 7.22
C GLU A 841 35.28 -30.90 7.79
N ASN A 842 34.27 -30.54 6.98
CA ASN A 842 32.91 -30.26 7.43
C ASN A 842 32.89 -29.28 8.61
N GLN A 843 33.64 -28.19 8.51
CA GLN A 843 33.73 -27.15 9.53
C GLN A 843 33.22 -25.80 9.01
N LEU A 844 32.55 -25.06 9.89
CA LEU A 844 32.09 -23.69 9.67
C LEU A 844 33.04 -22.76 10.45
N ILE A 845 33.76 -21.89 9.76
CA ILE A 845 34.77 -21.00 10.37
C ILE A 845 34.35 -19.55 10.18
N ILE A 846 34.31 -18.78 11.27
CA ILE A 846 34.05 -17.34 11.23
C ILE A 846 35.37 -16.65 10.84
N PHE A 847 35.41 -15.98 9.70
CA PHE A 847 36.63 -15.32 9.23
C PHE A 847 36.57 -13.80 9.34
N ALA A 848 35.37 -13.21 9.39
CA ALA A 848 35.17 -11.78 9.56
C ALA A 848 33.89 -11.43 10.32
N ASP A 849 33.89 -10.28 10.98
CA ASP A 849 32.77 -9.70 11.73
C ASP A 849 32.78 -8.16 11.67
N ASP A 850 31.67 -7.54 12.09
CA ASP A 850 31.57 -6.08 12.17
C ASP A 850 32.22 -5.53 13.46
N THR A 851 32.50 -4.22 13.47
CA THR A 851 33.06 -3.52 14.64
C THR A 851 32.00 -2.88 15.52
N HIS A 852 30.75 -2.76 15.05
CA HIS A 852 29.67 -2.08 15.77
C HIS A 852 28.54 -3.06 16.09
N PRO A 853 27.99 -3.03 17.31
CA PRO A 853 26.77 -3.76 17.62
C PRO A 853 25.60 -3.11 16.87
N ARG A 854 24.79 -3.94 16.22
CA ARG A 854 23.58 -3.53 15.50
C ARG A 854 22.49 -4.54 15.78
N TRP A 855 21.32 -4.03 16.17
CA TRP A 855 20.18 -4.85 16.52
C TRP A 855 19.43 -5.29 15.27
N ILE A 856 19.98 -6.25 14.53
CA ILE A 856 19.53 -6.56 13.16
C ILE A 856 18.10 -7.11 13.17
N THR A 857 17.28 -6.59 12.27
CA THR A 857 15.96 -7.13 11.90
C THR A 857 16.07 -8.00 10.64
N THR A 858 16.67 -7.45 9.59
CA THR A 858 16.84 -8.10 8.29
C THR A 858 18.15 -7.68 7.61
N ALA A 859 18.61 -8.51 6.68
CA ALA A 859 19.81 -8.25 5.90
C ALA A 859 19.62 -8.71 4.45
N THR A 860 20.37 -8.13 3.52
CA THR A 860 20.39 -8.54 2.12
C THR A 860 21.78 -8.45 1.52
N ILE A 861 22.19 -9.49 0.80
CA ILE A 861 23.48 -9.52 0.10
C ILE A 861 23.39 -8.68 -1.19
N LEU A 862 24.19 -7.63 -1.27
CA LEU A 862 24.25 -6.77 -2.46
C LEU A 862 25.20 -7.34 -3.52
N ASP A 863 26.37 -7.79 -3.07
CA ASP A 863 27.38 -8.47 -3.88
C ASP A 863 28.16 -9.47 -3.01
N TYR A 864 29.22 -10.07 -3.53
CA TYR A 864 29.98 -11.10 -2.80
C TYR A 864 30.69 -10.60 -1.53
N ASP A 865 30.92 -9.28 -1.41
CA ASP A 865 31.69 -8.65 -0.33
C ASP A 865 30.83 -7.69 0.52
N THR A 866 29.63 -7.34 0.08
CA THR A 866 28.84 -6.22 0.58
C THR A 866 27.46 -6.68 1.01
N VAL A 867 27.09 -6.33 2.23
CA VAL A 867 25.79 -6.65 2.84
C VAL A 867 25.12 -5.36 3.28
N ALA A 868 23.84 -5.22 2.98
CA ALA A 868 23.00 -4.20 3.56
C ALA A 868 22.22 -4.78 4.75
N THR A 869 22.18 -4.06 5.86
CA THR A 869 21.53 -4.47 7.11
C THR A 869 20.56 -3.39 7.57
N ALA A 870 19.47 -3.82 8.19
CA ALA A 870 18.50 -2.98 8.86
C ALA A 870 18.46 -3.33 10.36
N ASP A 871 18.13 -2.35 11.20
CA ASP A 871 18.02 -2.56 12.65
C ASP A 871 16.65 -2.20 13.25
N LYS A 872 16.46 -2.60 14.51
CA LYS A 872 15.26 -2.34 15.31
C LYS A 872 15.03 -0.86 15.63
N PHE A 873 16.03 0.01 15.41
CA PHE A 873 15.97 1.45 15.70
C PHE A 873 15.77 2.29 14.43
N GLY A 874 15.49 1.64 13.29
CA GLY A 874 15.21 2.30 12.03
C GLY A 874 16.44 2.84 11.30
N ASN A 875 17.61 2.23 11.51
CA ASN A 875 18.81 2.49 10.74
C ASN A 875 19.01 1.44 9.65
N ILE A 876 19.62 1.88 8.55
CA ILE A 876 20.15 1.05 7.48
C ILE A 876 21.65 1.28 7.39
N ALA A 877 22.40 0.18 7.30
CA ALA A 877 23.83 0.22 7.12
C ALA A 877 24.24 -0.64 5.91
N VAL A 878 25.30 -0.20 5.22
CA VAL A 878 25.95 -1.00 4.20
C VAL A 878 27.36 -1.30 4.68
N ILE A 879 27.61 -2.57 4.96
CA ILE A 879 28.90 -3.09 5.41
C ILE A 879 29.58 -3.82 4.24
N ARG A 880 30.90 -3.66 4.15
CA ARG A 880 31.70 -4.24 3.07
C ARG A 880 32.98 -4.83 3.62
N LEU A 881 33.31 -6.03 3.15
CA LEU A 881 34.62 -6.65 3.37
C LEU A 881 35.69 -5.89 2.59
N SER A 882 36.87 -5.71 3.20
CA SER A 882 37.99 -5.10 2.49
C SER A 882 38.49 -6.03 1.38
N GLY A 883 39.03 -5.46 0.29
CA GLY A 883 39.49 -6.27 -0.86
C GLY A 883 40.70 -7.18 -0.57
N ASN A 884 41.32 -7.06 0.60
CA ASN A 884 42.47 -7.86 1.02
C ASN A 884 42.09 -9.01 1.96
N VAL A 885 40.79 -9.28 2.14
CA VAL A 885 40.29 -10.32 3.05
C VAL A 885 40.56 -11.71 2.49
N THR A 886 41.04 -12.61 3.35
CA THR A 886 41.24 -14.02 3.01
C THR A 886 40.19 -14.88 3.69
N ASP A 887 39.45 -15.66 2.92
CA ASP A 887 38.43 -16.54 3.47
C ASP A 887 39.01 -17.81 4.12
N ASP A 888 40.19 -18.26 3.66
CA ASP A 888 40.82 -19.50 4.10
C ASP A 888 41.62 -19.27 5.40
N VAL A 889 40.89 -18.94 6.47
CA VAL A 889 41.42 -18.88 7.84
C VAL A 889 41.33 -20.28 8.46
N ASP A 890 42.40 -20.75 9.10
CA ASP A 890 42.43 -22.01 9.86
C ASP A 890 42.30 -21.68 11.36
N GLU A 891 41.29 -22.24 12.04
CA GLU A 891 41.31 -22.33 13.51
C GLU A 891 42.22 -23.51 13.89
N ASP A 892 43.34 -23.26 14.59
CA ASP A 892 44.21 -24.32 15.10
C ASP A 892 43.67 -24.89 16.42
N PRO A 893 43.09 -26.10 16.45
CA PRO A 893 42.53 -26.69 17.67
C PRO A 893 43.60 -27.14 18.68
N THR A 894 44.89 -27.13 18.31
CA THR A 894 46.00 -27.57 19.17
C THR A 894 46.67 -26.46 19.98
N GLY A 895 46.30 -25.19 19.76
CA GLY A 895 46.79 -24.05 20.54
C GLY A 895 48.28 -23.71 20.32
N ASN A 896 48.95 -24.32 19.34
CA ASN A 896 50.38 -24.09 19.09
C ASN A 896 50.67 -22.74 18.40
N LYS A 897 49.67 -22.09 17.78
CA LYS A 897 49.75 -20.75 17.17
C LYS A 897 49.19 -19.60 18.04
N ALA A 898 48.98 -19.82 19.33
CA ALA A 898 48.20 -18.97 20.26
C ALA A 898 48.61 -17.49 20.46
N LEU A 899 49.68 -16.98 19.81
CA LEU A 899 50.04 -15.56 19.91
C LEU A 899 49.45 -14.68 18.80
N TRP A 900 49.09 -15.25 17.64
CA TRP A 900 48.59 -14.52 16.48
C TRP A 900 47.08 -14.74 16.20
N ASP A 901 46.48 -15.75 16.85
CA ASP A 901 45.04 -16.08 16.79
C ASP A 901 44.20 -15.39 17.89
N ARG A 902 44.76 -14.41 18.61
CA ARG A 902 43.91 -13.56 19.48
C ARG A 902 43.03 -12.71 18.57
N GLY A 903 41.76 -13.12 18.46
CA GLY A 903 40.71 -12.40 17.76
C GLY A 903 40.75 -10.90 18.05
N LEU A 904 40.54 -10.08 17.01
CA LEU A 904 40.57 -8.62 17.17
C LEU A 904 39.29 -8.18 17.85
N LEU A 905 39.40 -7.40 18.93
CA LEU A 905 38.26 -6.91 19.72
C LEU A 905 37.34 -8.05 20.23
N ASN A 906 37.91 -9.16 20.72
CA ASN A 906 37.17 -10.35 21.18
C ASN A 906 36.28 -11.02 20.11
N GLY A 907 36.53 -10.77 18.82
CA GLY A 907 35.79 -11.35 17.70
C GLY A 907 36.70 -11.94 16.63
N ALA A 908 36.30 -11.89 15.36
CA ALA A 908 37.14 -12.39 14.27
C ALA A 908 38.39 -11.51 14.05
N SER A 909 39.39 -12.07 13.39
CA SER A 909 40.64 -11.35 13.09
C SER A 909 40.45 -10.25 12.04
N GLN A 910 39.51 -10.44 11.12
CA GLN A 910 39.23 -9.51 10.02
C GLN A 910 37.94 -8.75 10.29
N LYS A 911 37.96 -7.43 10.11
CA LYS A 911 36.81 -6.55 10.36
C LYS A 911 36.24 -5.99 9.07
N THR A 912 34.92 -5.81 9.04
CA THR A 912 34.23 -5.15 7.93
C THR A 912 34.35 -3.63 8.03
N GLY A 913 34.38 -2.96 6.89
CA GLY A 913 34.27 -1.51 6.81
C GLY A 913 32.82 -1.08 6.60
N ILE A 914 32.41 0.02 7.22
CA ILE A 914 31.11 0.63 6.96
C ILE A 914 31.25 1.57 5.75
N VAL A 915 30.46 1.31 4.71
CA VAL A 915 30.38 2.17 3.52
C VAL A 915 29.38 3.29 3.74
N ALA A 916 28.26 2.98 4.40
CA ALA A 916 27.24 3.96 4.74
C ALA A 916 26.42 3.56 5.95
N ASN A 917 25.91 4.58 6.63
CA ASN A 917 24.89 4.51 7.65
C ASN A 917 23.85 5.58 7.35
N PHE A 918 22.58 5.22 7.42
CA PHE A 918 21.47 6.12 7.22
C PHE A 918 20.35 5.82 8.20
N HIS A 919 19.85 6.84 8.89
CA HIS A 919 18.71 6.71 9.77
C HIS A 919 17.43 7.03 8.98
N VAL A 920 16.57 6.03 8.83
CA VAL A 920 15.28 6.14 8.12
C VAL A 920 14.24 6.82 9.01
N GLY A 921 14.29 6.56 10.33
CA GLY A 921 13.28 7.00 11.30
C GLY A 921 12.25 5.92 11.64
N GLU A 922 12.25 4.80 10.91
CA GLU A 922 11.27 3.72 11.04
C GLU A 922 11.90 2.34 10.89
N ILE A 923 11.35 1.33 11.58
CA ILE A 923 11.89 -0.03 11.60
C ILE A 923 11.72 -0.68 10.23
N CYS A 924 12.84 -1.13 9.64
CA CYS A 924 12.84 -1.78 8.33
C CYS A 924 12.80 -3.32 8.51
N MET A 925 11.76 -3.96 7.97
CA MET A 925 11.53 -5.41 8.14
C MET A 925 11.96 -6.25 6.93
N SER A 926 12.01 -5.65 5.74
CA SER A 926 12.48 -6.31 4.51
C SER A 926 13.46 -5.43 3.74
N LEU A 927 14.51 -6.06 3.20
CA LEU A 927 15.46 -5.48 2.27
C LEU A 927 15.66 -6.45 1.10
N GLN A 928 15.40 -5.99 -0.13
CA GLN A 928 15.60 -6.80 -1.33
C GLN A 928 16.24 -5.96 -2.44
N LYS A 929 17.19 -6.60 -3.14
CA LYS A 929 17.78 -6.10 -4.38
C LYS A 929 16.94 -6.56 -5.57
N ALA A 930 16.19 -5.65 -6.20
CA ALA A 930 15.30 -5.97 -7.32
C ALA A 930 15.28 -4.87 -8.40
N THR A 931 14.75 -5.19 -9.58
CA THR A 931 14.49 -4.22 -10.68
C THR A 931 12.98 -3.98 -10.74
N LEU A 932 12.51 -2.73 -10.65
CA LEU A 932 11.06 -2.44 -10.64
C LEU A 932 10.47 -2.07 -12.00
N ILE A 933 11.29 -1.59 -12.93
CA ILE A 933 10.82 -1.16 -14.25
C ILE A 933 11.70 -1.82 -15.32
N PRO A 934 11.12 -2.53 -16.30
CA PRO A 934 11.86 -3.06 -17.42
C PRO A 934 12.34 -1.93 -18.35
N GLY A 935 13.61 -1.93 -18.74
CA GLY A 935 14.07 -1.15 -19.90
C GLY A 935 14.94 0.10 -19.67
N GLU A 936 15.43 0.41 -18.46
CA GLU A 936 16.54 1.38 -18.33
C GLU A 936 17.87 0.75 -18.80
N ILE A 937 18.03 0.63 -20.12
CA ILE A 937 19.15 -0.09 -20.77
C ILE A 937 20.49 0.69 -20.71
N ILE A 938 20.53 1.91 -20.17
CA ILE A 938 21.77 2.71 -20.06
C ILE A 938 22.26 2.87 -18.61
N PHE A 939 21.38 2.65 -17.63
CA PHE A 939 21.72 2.53 -16.22
C PHE A 939 20.91 1.37 -15.66
N ARG A 940 21.53 0.23 -15.37
CA ARG A 940 20.87 -0.81 -14.56
C ARG A 940 20.64 -0.22 -13.16
N SER A 941 19.52 0.46 -12.99
CA SER A 941 19.06 1.01 -11.73
C SER A 941 18.70 -0.14 -10.79
N VAL A 942 19.64 -0.50 -9.92
CA VAL A 942 19.38 -1.45 -8.84
C VAL A 942 18.66 -0.68 -7.74
N HIS A 943 17.42 -1.04 -7.46
CA HIS A 943 16.65 -0.44 -6.39
C HIS A 943 16.74 -1.32 -5.14
N ILE A 944 17.11 -0.71 -4.02
CA ILE A 944 16.87 -1.31 -2.71
C ILE A 944 15.49 -0.82 -2.28
N ILE A 945 14.57 -1.76 -2.13
CA ILE A 945 13.26 -1.46 -1.59
C ILE A 945 13.38 -1.53 -0.08
N ILE A 946 13.09 -0.40 0.55
CA ILE A 946 13.04 -0.21 1.99
C ILE A 946 11.56 -0.04 2.31
N LEU A 947 11.02 -0.93 3.12
CA LEU A 947 9.66 -0.83 3.64
C LEU A 947 9.74 -0.75 5.15
N SER A 948 9.00 0.19 5.69
CA SER A 948 9.09 0.63 7.07
C SER A 948 7.71 0.68 7.74
N ASN A 949 7.70 0.65 9.07
CA ASN A 949 6.53 0.25 9.87
C ASN A 949 5.66 1.38 10.44
N GLN A 950 5.83 2.67 10.11
CA GLN A 950 4.97 3.72 10.71
C GLN A 950 4.51 4.86 9.78
N VAL A 951 3.35 5.42 10.14
CA VAL A 951 2.69 6.59 9.54
C VAL A 951 3.20 7.88 10.18
N ILE A 952 3.56 8.87 9.36
CA ILE A 952 3.69 10.28 9.76
C ILE A 952 2.35 10.98 9.46
N PRO A 953 1.75 11.75 10.40
CA PRO A 953 0.50 12.50 10.19
C PRO A 953 0.72 13.80 9.41
N ARG A 954 1.36 13.74 8.23
CA ARG A 954 1.39 14.85 7.28
C ARG A 954 0.62 14.46 6.04
N CYS A 955 -0.41 15.26 5.73
CA CYS A 955 -1.39 15.09 4.64
C CYS A 955 -0.80 15.22 3.21
N ASP A 956 0.43 14.75 2.99
CA ASP A 956 0.96 14.53 1.66
C ASP A 956 1.30 13.05 1.55
N THR A 957 0.52 12.32 0.75
CA THR A 957 0.67 10.90 0.42
C THR A 957 1.99 10.67 -0.34
N TYR A 958 3.11 10.79 0.35
CA TYR A 958 4.42 10.32 -0.10
C TYR A 958 4.65 8.97 0.55
N PHE A 959 4.33 7.91 -0.18
CA PHE A 959 4.86 6.58 0.08
C PHE A 959 6.39 6.68 0.19
N PHE A 960 6.95 6.52 1.39
CA PHE A 960 8.40 6.47 1.60
C PHE A 960 8.96 5.10 1.21
N ILE A 961 8.70 4.68 -0.03
CA ILE A 961 9.74 3.89 -0.69
C ILE A 961 10.84 4.92 -0.96
N TYR A 962 11.97 4.84 -0.26
CA TYR A 962 13.13 5.72 -0.50
C TYR A 962 13.71 5.47 -1.91
N PHE A 963 12.98 5.87 -2.94
CA PHE A 963 13.51 6.18 -4.26
C PHE A 963 14.19 7.55 -4.13
N PHE A 964 15.49 7.59 -4.41
CA PHE A 964 16.36 8.78 -4.37
C PHE A 964 16.98 9.18 -3.02
N ARG A 965 18.06 8.47 -2.68
CA ARG A 965 19.40 9.06 -2.40
C ARG A 965 20.52 8.02 -2.48
N MET A 966 20.19 6.72 -2.46
CA MET A 966 21.13 5.63 -2.77
C MET A 966 21.55 5.55 -4.25
N PHE A 967 20.86 6.26 -5.16
CA PHE A 967 21.19 6.29 -6.59
C PHE A 967 22.63 6.76 -6.84
N TRP A 968 23.14 7.69 -6.02
CA TRP A 968 24.55 8.11 -6.07
C TRP A 968 25.50 7.18 -5.32
N MET A 969 25.00 6.42 -4.34
CA MET A 969 25.81 5.53 -3.51
C MET A 969 26.14 4.22 -4.23
N VAL A 970 25.19 3.64 -4.98
CA VAL A 970 25.41 2.42 -5.77
C VAL A 970 26.26 2.69 -7.01
N ILE A 971 26.17 3.88 -7.61
CA ILE A 971 27.08 4.30 -8.69
C ILE A 971 28.52 4.42 -8.16
N TYR A 972 28.72 4.99 -6.97
CA TYR A 972 30.05 5.07 -6.35
C TYR A 972 30.66 3.69 -6.03
N VAL A 973 29.79 2.72 -5.73
CA VAL A 973 30.18 1.36 -5.37
C VAL A 973 30.47 0.47 -6.60
N SER A 974 29.83 0.73 -7.74
CA SER A 974 29.97 -0.08 -8.97
C SER A 974 31.01 0.43 -9.97
N SER A 975 31.46 1.68 -9.86
CA SER A 975 32.40 2.29 -10.82
C SER A 975 33.81 2.46 -10.27
N SER A 976 34.45 1.34 -9.91
CA SER A 976 35.89 1.27 -9.64
C SER A 976 36.65 0.63 -10.80
N THR A 977 36.46 1.10 -12.04
CA THR A 977 37.45 0.90 -13.11
C THR A 977 37.24 1.84 -14.32
N GLN A 978 38.26 2.65 -14.62
CA GLN A 978 38.59 3.29 -15.91
C GLN A 978 37.81 4.49 -16.53
N LEU A 979 36.68 4.98 -16.02
CA LEU A 979 35.95 6.09 -16.69
C LEU A 979 36.16 7.50 -16.11
N MET A 980 37.27 7.76 -15.41
CA MET A 980 37.50 8.99 -14.65
C MET A 980 38.33 10.07 -15.39
N GLN A 981 38.12 10.30 -16.69
CA GLN A 981 38.82 11.40 -17.40
C GLN A 981 38.00 12.25 -18.38
N VAL A 982 36.74 11.92 -18.70
CA VAL A 982 35.96 12.70 -19.66
C VAL A 982 34.73 13.28 -18.95
N ASN A 983 34.70 14.61 -18.76
CA ASN A 983 33.61 15.46 -18.26
C ASN A 983 33.71 16.04 -16.84
N ARG A 984 34.83 16.69 -16.52
CA ARG A 984 34.88 17.70 -15.44
C ARG A 984 34.14 19.01 -15.78
N LYS A 985 33.74 19.26 -17.04
CA LYS A 985 33.11 20.53 -17.47
C LYS A 985 31.57 20.56 -17.40
N ALA A 986 30.89 19.41 -17.38
CA ALA A 986 29.43 19.37 -17.24
C ALA A 986 28.97 19.55 -15.77
N LEU A 987 29.85 19.30 -14.80
CA LEU A 987 29.51 19.33 -13.37
C LEU A 987 29.37 20.74 -12.77
N LEU A 988 29.80 21.79 -13.47
CA LEU A 988 29.83 23.16 -12.92
C LEU A 988 28.60 24.02 -13.28
N MET A 989 27.67 23.54 -14.10
CA MET A 989 26.53 24.34 -14.61
C MET A 989 25.15 24.01 -13.99
N ILE A 990 25.07 23.04 -13.06
CA ILE A 990 23.80 22.64 -12.39
C ILE A 990 23.72 23.19 -10.94
N TRP A 991 24.71 23.97 -10.50
CA TRP A 991 24.70 24.62 -9.18
C TRP A 991 24.34 26.10 -9.28
N THR A 992 23.07 26.39 -9.50
CA THR A 992 22.48 27.70 -9.17
C THR A 992 20.98 27.54 -8.90
N VAL A 993 20.61 27.43 -7.63
CA VAL A 993 19.28 27.79 -7.09
C VAL A 993 19.53 28.74 -5.91
N PRO A 994 18.73 29.80 -5.72
CA PRO A 994 19.08 30.91 -4.82
C PRO A 994 18.89 30.53 -3.35
N GLN A 995 19.88 30.82 -2.52
CA GLN A 995 19.74 30.83 -1.06
C GLN A 995 18.76 31.94 -0.64
N VAL A 996 17.56 31.55 -0.20
CA VAL A 996 16.68 32.43 0.58
C VAL A 996 17.09 32.34 2.05
N LYS A 997 17.43 33.51 2.60
CA LYS A 997 18.00 33.76 3.93
C LYS A 997 17.06 33.34 5.07
N PHE A 998 17.55 32.47 5.97
CA PHE A 998 17.09 32.39 7.35
C PHE A 998 18.26 32.72 8.28
N GLN A 999 18.49 34.02 8.51
CA GLN A 999 19.33 34.54 9.60
C GLN A 999 18.79 35.90 10.01
N ARG A 1000 18.18 35.98 11.20
CA ARG A 1000 18.28 37.09 12.18
C ARG A 1000 17.20 36.94 13.25
N ASN A 1001 17.62 36.65 14.48
CA ASN A 1001 17.40 37.50 15.66
C ASN A 1001 17.64 36.70 16.94
N LEU A 1002 18.87 36.75 17.45
CA LEU A 1002 19.19 36.55 18.86
C LEU A 1002 20.45 37.34 19.18
N LYS A 1003 20.32 38.21 20.19
CA LYS A 1003 21.33 39.03 20.88
C LYS A 1003 21.72 40.36 20.22
N THR A 1004 21.22 41.45 20.81
CA THR A 1004 22.05 42.40 21.60
C THR A 1004 21.14 43.40 22.31
N SER A 1005 21.06 43.29 23.64
CA SER A 1005 20.74 44.42 24.53
C SER A 1005 22.06 44.90 25.15
N GLU A 1006 22.63 45.97 24.61
CA GLU A 1006 23.63 46.78 25.30
C GLU A 1006 23.49 48.25 24.86
N ARG A 1007 23.21 49.10 25.86
CA ARG A 1007 23.41 50.55 25.95
C ARG A 1007 22.30 51.51 25.47
N ALA A 1008 21.93 52.33 26.47
CA ALA A 1008 21.13 53.57 26.50
C ALA A 1008 19.62 53.38 26.53
#